data_AF-A0A7U2MSZ0-F1
#
_entry.id   AF-A0A7U2MSZ0-F1
#
_cell.length_a   1.000
_cell.length_b   1.000
_cell.length_c   1.000
_cell.angle_alpha   90.00
_cell.angle_beta   90.00
_cell.angle_gamma   90.00
#
_symmetry.space_group_name_H-M   'P 1'
#
loop_
_entity.id
_entity.type
_entity.pdbx_description
1 polymer ?
#
loop_
_entity_poly.entity_id
_entity_poly.type
_entity_poly.pdbx_seq_one_letter_code
_entity_poly.pdbx_strand_id
1 'polypeptide(L)'
;MSSTDAIIRTDLHLSQAIRVTTNVTLIPEDTTNPVNRFFPRRIRHWNEFPEVQEKIWDRLNRDRTFTRKRRFRNNNFLDEIHKHTRRHTIFSEASLHDFQRDTMERFVNDILDALLQDHTLRREFRLEGRRRNRSADQFCVHVASDERRIPAYAVEFKAPHKLRIPDLISGLHEMEPERDVIDKKGDTFEFHASHLVAAAITQLFSYMVDSGVRNGYICTGEAYVFLHIADDPTVVYYYLCVPNRDVNPEDKYHLHRTAVAQVLAFTLNALAAEQPSQDWFDAARKNLSTWKVEYLHVLKNIPETIRKDPPYFEYKPSDWKPVERSPYHTRSRGRCQPNQKTCQGSLKRNIAYEDDFPPPYPAPATRAQNNLAGSSNPNRGSNTRKYCTMACLRGLLTRGHLDFQCPNVHQHGPVRHQINSRDFTRKLHAQLRQDRHKGFEQLHIRGRTGFLLKATLLSHGYTVIIKATTEARQHNLRKEIDAYGSLLQLQGHSIPVHIGSFQPRMPYWYHGERMSYMMILSWSGIRMETLLMQNDANASLFSQERNKLRKILRSHGIVHGDLEYRNILWNDSLGHAIVIDFEDVTWVKNPQPLGPTSGNVARGNASDKRGNLHGHNTLPSAPRLQPNTIENYSMNSSLNMRGGNRKPLNISLT
;
A
#
# COMPACT_ATOMS: atom_id res chain seq x y z
N MET A 1 -7.29 -33.78 8.78
CA MET A 1 -7.14 -32.31 8.86
C MET A 1 -6.57 -31.84 7.54
N SER A 2 -7.09 -30.75 7.01
CA SER A 2 -6.43 -29.96 5.98
C SER A 2 -5.15 -29.34 6.54
N SER A 3 -4.26 -28.84 5.67
CA SER A 3 -3.13 -28.03 6.16
C SER A 3 -3.61 -26.70 6.77
N THR A 4 -4.76 -26.17 6.33
CA THR A 4 -5.36 -24.94 6.86
C THR A 4 -5.86 -25.16 8.30
N ASP A 5 -6.55 -26.27 8.56
CA ASP A 5 -7.01 -26.64 9.92
C ASP A 5 -5.81 -26.83 10.86
N ALA A 6 -4.70 -27.38 10.33
CA ALA A 6 -3.47 -27.58 11.10
C ALA A 6 -2.83 -26.24 11.49
N ILE A 7 -2.70 -25.31 10.54
CA ILE A 7 -2.23 -23.93 10.82
C ILE A 7 -3.11 -23.26 11.88
N ILE A 8 -4.43 -23.25 11.67
CA ILE A 8 -5.39 -22.54 12.52
C ILE A 8 -5.41 -23.14 13.94
N ARG A 9 -5.32 -24.47 14.04
CA ARG A 9 -5.20 -25.14 15.35
C ARG A 9 -3.86 -24.85 16.04
N THR A 10 -2.77 -24.69 15.30
CA THR A 10 -1.48 -24.30 15.88
C THR A 10 -1.48 -22.85 16.34
N ASP A 11 -2.08 -21.92 15.59
CA ASP A 11 -2.31 -20.53 16.01
C ASP A 11 -2.98 -20.48 17.40
N LEU A 12 -4.07 -21.23 17.60
CA LEU A 12 -4.72 -21.35 18.91
C LEU A 12 -3.78 -21.83 20.03
N HIS A 13 -2.92 -22.81 19.75
CA HIS A 13 -1.93 -23.29 20.74
C HIS A 13 -0.78 -22.30 20.99
N LEU A 14 -0.49 -21.39 20.05
CA LEU A 14 0.47 -20.31 20.20
C LEU A 14 -0.13 -19.09 20.91
N SER A 15 -1.38 -18.72 20.64
CA SER A 15 -2.10 -17.65 21.34
C SER A 15 -2.39 -17.98 22.79
N GLN A 16 -2.56 -19.27 23.12
CA GLN A 16 -2.60 -19.78 24.50
C GLN A 16 -1.23 -19.74 25.21
N ALA A 17 -0.12 -19.61 24.47
CA ALA A 17 1.24 -19.56 25.00
C ALA A 17 1.75 -18.12 25.22
N ILE A 18 0.90 -17.10 25.04
CA ILE A 18 1.21 -15.70 25.35
C ILE A 18 1.72 -15.55 26.78
N ARG A 19 2.79 -14.78 26.94
CA ARG A 19 3.31 -14.33 28.24
C ARG A 19 3.40 -12.82 28.22
N VAL A 20 2.69 -12.15 29.12
CA VAL A 20 2.67 -10.69 29.27
C VAL A 20 3.46 -10.31 30.51
N THR A 21 4.34 -9.32 30.41
CA THR A 21 4.96 -8.73 31.61
C THR A 21 3.93 -7.83 32.28
N THR A 22 3.42 -8.24 33.45
CA THR A 22 2.40 -7.49 34.21
C THR A 22 3.00 -6.32 35.00
N ASN A 23 4.27 -6.43 35.41
CA ASN A 23 4.98 -5.42 36.19
C ASN A 23 5.96 -4.58 35.33
N VAL A 24 5.49 -4.10 34.17
CA VAL A 24 6.22 -3.04 33.46
C VAL A 24 5.83 -1.70 34.11
N THR A 25 6.75 -1.09 34.87
CA THR A 25 6.63 0.33 35.23
C THR A 25 6.45 1.11 33.93
N LEU A 26 5.48 2.03 33.86
CA LEU A 26 5.29 2.88 32.68
C LEU A 26 6.53 3.78 32.53
N ILE A 27 7.55 3.27 31.82
CA ILE A 27 8.76 4.03 31.49
C ILE A 27 8.29 5.29 30.74
N PRO A 28 8.85 6.47 31.05
CA PRO A 28 8.66 7.64 30.20
C PRO A 28 9.46 7.44 28.91
N GLU A 29 8.97 6.56 28.03
CA GLU A 29 9.18 6.74 26.59
C GLU A 29 8.61 8.12 26.23
N ASP A 30 9.33 8.84 25.36
CA ASP A 30 9.05 10.23 24.99
C ASP A 30 7.55 10.42 24.71
N THR A 31 6.85 11.09 25.63
CA THR A 31 5.43 11.41 25.44
C THR A 31 5.33 12.47 24.38
N THR A 32 5.14 12.03 23.14
CA THR A 32 4.69 12.86 22.04
C THR A 32 3.47 13.65 22.52
N ASN A 33 3.57 14.98 22.41
CA ASN A 33 2.54 15.88 22.91
C ASN A 33 1.17 15.54 22.29
N PRO A 34 0.05 15.65 23.03
CA PRO A 34 -1.29 15.43 22.49
C PRO A 34 -1.54 16.21 21.20
N VAL A 35 -1.80 15.47 20.13
CA VAL A 35 -2.05 15.99 18.77
C VAL A 35 -3.54 16.04 18.47
N ASN A 36 -3.95 16.97 17.60
CA ASN A 36 -5.33 17.03 17.11
C ASN A 36 -5.58 15.86 16.15
N ARG A 37 -6.40 14.90 16.56
CA ARG A 37 -6.80 13.72 15.78
C ARG A 37 -8.28 13.83 15.42
N PHE A 38 -8.66 13.40 14.22
CA PHE A 38 -10.08 13.25 13.90
C PHE A 38 -10.67 12.15 14.77
N PHE A 39 -11.84 12.39 15.37
CA PHE A 39 -12.55 11.39 16.18
C PHE A 39 -13.91 11.05 15.54
N PRO A 40 -14.39 9.80 15.69
CA PRO A 40 -15.72 9.43 15.21
C PRO A 40 -16.78 10.11 16.08
N ARG A 41 -17.82 10.68 15.47
CA ARG A 41 -18.96 11.22 16.22
C ARG A 41 -19.73 10.13 16.97
N ARG A 42 -19.82 8.93 16.38
CA ARG A 42 -20.50 7.76 16.96
C ARG A 42 -19.64 6.52 16.83
N ILE A 43 -19.49 5.79 17.93
CA ILE A 43 -18.91 4.45 18.01
C ILE A 43 -20.07 3.48 18.26
N ARG A 44 -20.23 2.45 17.42
CA ARG A 44 -21.39 1.53 17.44
C ARG A 44 -20.96 0.07 17.31
N HIS A 45 -21.74 -0.87 17.85
CA HIS A 45 -21.44 -2.28 17.68
C HIS A 45 -21.68 -2.75 16.23
N TRP A 46 -20.79 -3.58 15.68
CA TRP A 46 -20.86 -4.12 14.32
C TRP A 46 -21.62 -5.45 14.29
N ASN A 47 -22.95 -5.37 14.32
CA ASN A 47 -23.82 -6.56 14.42
C ASN A 47 -23.64 -7.56 13.26
N GLU A 48 -23.31 -7.07 12.06
CA GLU A 48 -23.18 -7.85 10.83
C GLU A 48 -21.81 -8.53 10.70
N PHE A 49 -20.83 -8.21 11.56
CA PHE A 49 -19.46 -8.71 11.46
C PHE A 49 -19.36 -10.25 11.41
N PRO A 50 -20.03 -11.03 12.29
CA PRO A 50 -20.00 -12.49 12.24
C PRO A 50 -20.44 -13.04 10.87
N GLU A 51 -21.52 -12.50 10.30
CA GLU A 51 -22.00 -12.93 8.99
C GLU A 51 -21.03 -12.58 7.86
N VAL A 52 -20.41 -11.40 7.94
CA VAL A 52 -19.43 -10.91 6.95
C VAL A 52 -18.16 -11.77 6.98
N GLN A 53 -17.73 -12.24 8.15
CA GLN A 53 -16.65 -13.22 8.29
C GLN A 53 -17.05 -14.60 7.75
N GLU A 54 -18.23 -15.10 8.14
CA GLU A 54 -18.72 -16.42 7.73
C GLU A 54 -18.98 -16.53 6.21
N LYS A 55 -19.37 -15.44 5.55
CA LYS A 55 -19.51 -15.38 4.07
C LYS A 55 -18.18 -15.61 3.35
N ILE A 56 -17.03 -15.32 3.96
CA ILE A 56 -15.70 -15.66 3.42
C ILE A 56 -15.40 -17.15 3.64
N TRP A 57 -15.66 -17.68 4.83
CA TRP A 57 -15.44 -19.10 5.13
C TRP A 57 -16.30 -20.03 4.28
N ASP A 58 -17.55 -19.66 3.98
CA ASP A 58 -18.40 -20.37 3.02
C ASP A 58 -17.72 -20.51 1.65
N ARG A 59 -17.10 -19.43 1.17
CA ARG A 59 -16.48 -19.38 -0.15
C ARG A 59 -15.19 -20.21 -0.18
N LEU A 60 -14.36 -20.11 0.85
CA LEU A 60 -13.17 -20.95 1.03
C LEU A 60 -13.54 -22.45 1.12
N ASN A 61 -14.62 -22.79 1.83
CA ASN A 61 -15.05 -24.17 2.06
C ASN A 61 -15.77 -24.81 0.86
N ARG A 62 -16.27 -24.02 -0.11
CA ARG A 62 -16.79 -24.53 -1.39
C ARG A 62 -15.70 -25.21 -2.22
N ASP A 63 -14.46 -24.72 -2.18
CA ASP A 63 -13.34 -25.37 -2.86
C ASP A 63 -12.79 -26.55 -2.04
N ARG A 64 -13.30 -27.74 -2.36
CA ARG A 64 -12.86 -29.02 -1.79
C ARG A 64 -11.42 -29.39 -2.15
N THR A 65 -10.76 -28.72 -3.11
CA THR A 65 -9.38 -29.01 -3.49
C THR A 65 -8.39 -28.19 -2.67
N PHE A 66 -8.72 -26.92 -2.40
CA PHE A 66 -7.96 -26.05 -1.50
C PHE A 66 -7.95 -26.61 -0.07
N THR A 67 -9.13 -26.96 0.45
CA THR A 67 -9.31 -27.57 1.79
C THR A 67 -8.82 -29.02 1.92
N ARG A 68 -8.33 -29.66 0.85
CA ARG A 68 -7.77 -31.04 0.92
C ARG A 68 -6.29 -31.15 0.58
N LYS A 69 -5.73 -30.24 -0.21
CA LYS A 69 -4.30 -30.28 -0.57
C LYS A 69 -3.43 -29.89 0.63
N ARG A 70 -2.49 -30.76 1.01
CA ARG A 70 -1.50 -30.48 2.05
C ARG A 70 -0.42 -29.51 1.52
N ARG A 71 -0.73 -28.20 1.45
CA ARG A 71 0.19 -27.18 0.86
C ARG A 71 1.16 -26.52 1.86
N PHE A 72 0.96 -26.67 3.17
CA PHE A 72 1.74 -25.93 4.19
C PHE A 72 2.78 -26.79 4.94
N ARG A 73 3.75 -26.13 5.58
CA ARG A 73 5.02 -26.69 6.10
C ARG A 73 4.84 -27.81 7.16
N ASN A 74 5.91 -28.58 7.35
CA ASN A 74 5.97 -29.74 8.25
C ASN A 74 5.92 -29.35 9.75
N ASN A 75 5.47 -30.27 10.61
CA ASN A 75 5.22 -30.05 12.04
C ASN A 75 6.46 -29.51 12.80
N ASN A 76 7.68 -29.94 12.44
CA ASN A 76 8.92 -29.51 13.09
C ASN A 76 9.10 -27.97 13.10
N PHE A 77 8.58 -27.28 12.09
CA PHE A 77 8.61 -25.81 12.00
C PHE A 77 7.65 -25.15 13.01
N LEU A 78 6.54 -25.81 13.33
CA LEU A 78 5.58 -25.36 14.34
C LEU A 78 6.14 -25.54 15.75
N ASP A 79 6.88 -26.63 16.00
CA ASP A 79 7.63 -26.83 17.24
C ASP A 79 8.74 -25.79 17.44
N GLU A 80 9.36 -25.32 16.36
CA GLU A 80 10.36 -24.25 16.38
C GLU A 80 9.73 -22.90 16.77
N ILE A 81 8.61 -22.52 16.13
CA ILE A 81 7.84 -21.34 16.55
C ILE A 81 7.41 -21.49 18.01
N HIS A 82 6.83 -22.62 18.42
CA HIS A 82 6.33 -22.81 19.79
C HIS A 82 7.45 -22.69 20.85
N LYS A 83 8.67 -23.16 20.53
CA LYS A 83 9.86 -22.94 21.36
C LYS A 83 10.33 -21.49 21.38
N HIS A 84 10.22 -20.77 20.26
CA HIS A 84 10.56 -19.35 20.16
C HIS A 84 9.55 -18.48 20.92
N THR A 85 8.26 -18.68 20.70
CA THR A 85 7.14 -17.97 21.35
C THR A 85 7.17 -18.13 22.87
N ARG A 86 7.41 -19.34 23.41
CA ARG A 86 7.52 -19.56 24.86
C ARG A 86 8.66 -18.79 25.55
N ARG A 87 9.65 -18.31 24.79
CA ARG A 87 10.82 -17.56 25.30
C ARG A 87 10.64 -16.05 25.25
N HIS A 88 9.65 -15.55 24.52
CA HIS A 88 9.41 -14.12 24.36
C HIS A 88 8.23 -13.66 25.22
N THR A 89 8.47 -12.65 26.05
CA THR A 89 7.45 -12.00 26.87
C THR A 89 7.06 -10.68 26.21
N ILE A 90 5.78 -10.35 26.19
CA ILE A 90 5.26 -9.09 25.64
C ILE A 90 5.36 -8.00 26.70
N PHE A 91 6.18 -6.98 26.44
CA PHE A 91 6.44 -5.83 27.34
C PHE A 91 6.31 -4.46 26.67
N SER A 92 6.07 -4.42 25.35
CA SER A 92 5.87 -3.19 24.55
C SER A 92 5.09 -3.49 23.27
N GLU A 93 4.57 -2.45 22.61
CA GLU A 93 3.93 -2.51 21.30
C GLU A 93 4.86 -3.11 20.24
N ALA A 94 6.17 -2.83 20.29
CA ALA A 94 7.16 -3.43 19.40
C ALA A 94 7.29 -4.95 19.62
N SER A 95 7.39 -5.40 20.89
CA SER A 95 7.44 -6.83 21.21
C SER A 95 6.14 -7.57 20.84
N LEU A 96 4.99 -6.89 20.93
CA LEU A 96 3.70 -7.40 20.48
C LEU A 96 3.65 -7.52 18.95
N HIS A 97 4.17 -6.54 18.22
CA HIS A 97 4.27 -6.57 16.76
C HIS A 97 5.16 -7.74 16.28
N ASP A 98 6.32 -7.95 16.89
CA ASP A 98 7.19 -9.09 16.58
C ASP A 98 6.49 -10.44 16.87
N PHE A 99 5.84 -10.57 18.03
CA PHE A 99 5.02 -11.73 18.36
C PHE A 99 3.94 -11.99 17.30
N GLN A 100 3.22 -10.95 16.89
CA GLN A 100 2.11 -11.03 15.92
C GLN A 100 2.58 -11.38 14.51
N ARG A 101 3.73 -10.85 14.08
CA ARG A 101 4.37 -11.22 12.82
C ARG A 101 4.60 -12.73 12.74
N ASP A 102 5.14 -13.30 13.81
CA ASP A 102 5.66 -14.68 13.81
C ASP A 102 4.58 -15.72 14.17
N THR A 103 3.58 -15.35 14.97
CA THR A 103 2.49 -16.25 15.40
C THR A 103 1.21 -16.19 14.57
N MET A 104 0.95 -15.08 13.84
CA MET A 104 -0.29 -14.89 13.08
C MET A 104 -0.03 -14.47 11.64
N GLU A 105 0.70 -13.37 11.40
CA GLU A 105 0.76 -12.76 10.06
C GLU A 105 1.43 -13.63 9.02
N ARG A 106 2.47 -14.37 9.43
CA ARG A 106 3.12 -15.36 8.58
C ARG A 106 2.15 -16.41 8.07
N PHE A 107 1.26 -16.92 8.92
CA PHE A 107 0.27 -17.92 8.55
C PHE A 107 -0.82 -17.34 7.64
N VAL A 108 -1.28 -16.12 7.91
CA VAL A 108 -2.21 -15.40 7.01
C VAL A 108 -1.57 -15.21 5.63
N ASN A 109 -0.28 -14.84 5.57
CA ASN A 109 0.45 -14.68 4.31
C ASN A 109 0.65 -16.02 3.57
N ASP A 110 1.05 -17.09 4.26
CA ASP A 110 1.17 -18.44 3.68
C ASP A 110 -0.17 -18.89 3.05
N ILE A 111 -1.30 -18.65 3.74
CA ILE A 111 -2.64 -18.97 3.22
C ILE A 111 -2.99 -18.10 2.00
N LEU A 112 -2.71 -16.79 2.04
CA LEU A 112 -2.94 -15.89 0.90
C LEU A 112 -2.10 -16.28 -0.32
N ASP A 113 -0.83 -16.66 -0.14
CA ASP A 113 0.02 -17.14 -1.24
C ASP A 113 -0.51 -18.45 -1.85
N ALA A 114 -1.07 -19.35 -1.05
CA ALA A 114 -1.75 -20.54 -1.56
C ALA A 114 -3.05 -20.21 -2.31
N LEU A 115 -3.80 -19.17 -1.90
CA LEU A 115 -4.97 -18.66 -2.62
C LEU A 115 -4.58 -18.01 -3.96
N LEU A 116 -3.44 -17.30 -4.02
CA LEU A 116 -2.90 -16.71 -5.25
C LEU A 116 -2.48 -17.78 -6.29
N GLN A 117 -2.06 -18.96 -5.84
CA GLN A 117 -1.75 -20.10 -6.70
C GLN A 117 -3.00 -20.83 -7.23
N ASP A 118 -4.19 -20.56 -6.69
CA ASP A 118 -5.41 -21.22 -7.11
C ASP A 118 -6.22 -20.33 -8.04
N HIS A 119 -6.30 -20.70 -9.33
CA HIS A 119 -6.96 -19.86 -10.34
C HIS A 119 -8.45 -19.60 -10.03
N THR A 120 -9.14 -20.54 -9.38
CA THR A 120 -10.57 -20.40 -9.04
C THR A 120 -10.73 -19.38 -7.92
N LEU A 121 -10.05 -19.61 -6.80
CA LEU A 121 -10.15 -18.76 -5.61
C LEU A 121 -9.53 -17.38 -5.84
N ARG A 122 -8.43 -17.29 -6.59
CA ARG A 122 -7.82 -16.00 -6.97
C ARG A 122 -8.80 -15.12 -7.73
N ARG A 123 -9.51 -15.67 -8.71
CA ARG A 123 -10.53 -14.93 -9.48
C ARG A 123 -11.74 -14.58 -8.61
N GLU A 124 -12.20 -15.54 -7.81
CA GLU A 124 -13.35 -15.35 -6.92
C GLU A 124 -13.12 -14.24 -5.88
N PHE A 125 -11.99 -14.26 -5.17
CA PHE A 125 -11.61 -13.23 -4.19
C PHE A 125 -10.96 -11.98 -4.83
N ARG A 126 -10.89 -11.91 -6.16
CA ARG A 126 -10.28 -10.80 -6.93
C ARG A 126 -8.83 -10.51 -6.51
N LEU A 127 -8.06 -11.55 -6.22
CA LEU A 127 -6.67 -11.51 -5.74
C LEU A 127 -5.63 -11.38 -6.87
N GLU A 128 -6.03 -11.01 -8.09
CA GLU A 128 -5.14 -10.99 -9.25
C GLU A 128 -3.98 -9.98 -9.07
N GLY A 129 -2.75 -10.50 -9.03
CA GLY A 129 -1.52 -9.74 -8.77
C GLY A 129 -1.32 -9.32 -7.30
N ARG A 130 -2.29 -9.57 -6.40
CA ARG A 130 -2.39 -8.93 -5.09
C ARG A 130 -1.61 -9.64 -3.97
N ARG A 131 -0.43 -9.14 -3.60
CA ARG A 131 0.29 -9.56 -2.39
C ARG A 131 0.05 -8.63 -1.20
N ARG A 132 -0.21 -9.21 -0.04
CA ARG A 132 -0.25 -8.50 1.25
C ARG A 132 1.17 -8.05 1.61
N ASN A 133 1.39 -6.77 1.80
CA ASN A 133 2.67 -6.19 2.22
C ASN A 133 2.44 -5.04 3.21
N ARG A 134 3.25 -4.91 4.27
CA ARG A 134 3.19 -3.72 5.14
C ARG A 134 4.07 -2.62 4.54
N SER A 135 3.61 -1.36 4.61
CA SER A 135 4.43 -0.21 4.20
C SER A 135 5.60 0.01 5.19
N ALA A 136 6.51 0.92 4.85
CA ALA A 136 7.41 1.52 5.84
C ALA A 136 6.62 2.20 6.98
N ASP A 137 5.40 2.65 6.69
CA ASP A 137 4.40 3.00 7.68
C ASP A 137 3.85 1.69 8.30
N GLN A 138 4.43 1.28 9.43
CA GLN A 138 4.27 -0.04 10.09
C GLN A 138 2.81 -0.45 10.38
N PHE A 139 1.89 0.51 10.35
CA PHE A 139 0.49 0.41 10.75
C PHE A 139 -0.51 0.22 9.59
N CYS A 140 -0.09 0.21 8.32
CA CYS A 140 -1.02 0.00 7.20
C CYS A 140 -0.65 -1.20 6.30
N VAL A 141 -1.59 -2.13 6.19
CA VAL A 141 -1.50 -3.30 5.31
C VAL A 141 -1.92 -2.89 3.90
N HIS A 142 -0.98 -3.03 2.98
CA HIS A 142 -1.14 -2.72 1.57
C HIS A 142 -1.27 -3.99 0.72
N VAL A 143 -1.81 -3.78 -0.46
CA VAL A 143 -1.92 -4.71 -1.56
C VAL A 143 -0.95 -4.26 -2.64
N ALA A 144 0.15 -5.00 -2.83
CA ALA A 144 1.06 -4.81 -3.93
C ALA A 144 0.57 -5.60 -5.15
N SER A 145 0.50 -4.97 -6.33
CA SER A 145 0.39 -5.62 -7.64
C SER A 145 1.31 -4.88 -8.59
N ASP A 146 2.43 -5.50 -8.95
CA ASP A 146 3.54 -4.83 -9.64
C ASP A 146 3.97 -3.57 -8.88
N GLU A 147 4.02 -2.40 -9.55
CA GLU A 147 4.29 -1.10 -8.92
C GLU A 147 3.11 -0.54 -8.10
N ARG A 148 1.89 -1.09 -8.25
CA ARG A 148 0.68 -0.57 -7.59
C ARG A 148 0.68 -0.98 -6.12
N ARG A 149 0.46 -0.03 -5.21
CA ARG A 149 0.30 -0.25 -3.76
C ARG A 149 -1.01 0.37 -3.28
N ILE A 150 -2.01 -0.46 -3.04
CA ILE A 150 -3.34 -0.04 -2.55
C ILE A 150 -3.38 -0.29 -1.03
N PRO A 151 -3.66 0.69 -0.17
CA PRO A 151 -3.89 0.44 1.26
C PRO A 151 -5.24 -0.29 1.43
N ALA A 152 -5.26 -1.35 2.24
CA ALA A 152 -6.46 -2.18 2.45
C ALA A 152 -7.08 -1.95 3.84
N TYR A 153 -6.25 -1.98 4.88
CA TYR A 153 -6.68 -1.74 6.26
C TYR A 153 -5.52 -1.31 7.15
N ALA A 154 -5.85 -0.65 8.27
CA ALA A 154 -4.89 -0.24 9.28
C ALA A 154 -4.85 -1.19 10.50
N VAL A 155 -3.75 -1.21 11.23
CA VAL A 155 -3.55 -2.01 12.44
C VAL A 155 -2.88 -1.14 13.49
N GLU A 156 -3.52 -0.99 14.65
CA GLU A 156 -2.94 -0.36 15.85
C GLU A 156 -2.57 -1.46 16.85
N PHE A 157 -1.39 -1.38 17.45
CA PHE A 157 -0.97 -2.31 18.51
C PHE A 157 -1.00 -1.57 19.84
N LYS A 158 -1.63 -2.17 20.86
CA LYS A 158 -1.55 -1.70 22.25
C LYS A 158 -1.06 -2.85 23.11
N ALA A 159 0.00 -2.66 23.89
CA ALA A 159 0.51 -3.73 24.72
C ALA A 159 -0.58 -4.21 25.71
N PRO A 160 -0.75 -5.51 25.98
CA PRO A 160 -1.87 -6.02 26.80
C PRO A 160 -1.87 -5.52 28.25
N HIS A 161 -0.73 -5.08 28.79
CA HIS A 161 -0.66 -4.40 30.10
C HIS A 161 -1.04 -2.90 30.05
N LYS A 162 -1.10 -2.31 28.85
CA LYS A 162 -1.56 -0.93 28.60
C LYS A 162 -3.03 -0.86 28.21
N LEU A 163 -3.58 -1.90 27.55
CA LEU A 163 -5.01 -2.05 27.20
C LEU A 163 -5.44 -3.50 27.47
N ARG A 164 -6.14 -3.73 28.59
CA ARG A 164 -6.46 -5.08 29.08
C ARG A 164 -7.87 -5.49 28.67
N ILE A 165 -8.16 -6.79 28.81
CA ILE A 165 -9.50 -7.34 28.57
C ILE A 165 -10.60 -6.66 29.43
N PRO A 166 -10.43 -6.39 30.75
CA PRO A 166 -11.41 -5.62 31.52
C PRO A 166 -11.69 -4.22 30.97
N ASP A 167 -10.65 -3.51 30.55
CA ASP A 167 -10.76 -2.16 29.96
C ASP A 167 -11.56 -2.21 28.64
N LEU A 168 -11.34 -3.26 27.84
CA LEU A 168 -12.10 -3.50 26.60
C LEU A 168 -13.56 -3.88 26.86
N ILE A 169 -13.85 -4.78 27.82
CA ILE A 169 -15.23 -5.22 28.10
C ILE A 169 -16.08 -4.07 28.66
N SER A 170 -15.52 -3.30 29.58
CA SER A 170 -16.20 -2.18 30.22
C SER A 170 -16.30 -0.96 29.29
N GLY A 171 -15.23 -0.64 28.56
CA GLY A 171 -15.15 0.55 27.72
C GLY A 171 -15.75 0.44 26.31
N LEU A 172 -16.05 -0.76 25.80
CA LEU A 172 -16.67 -0.94 24.48
C LEU A 172 -18.19 -1.02 24.55
N HIS A 173 -18.84 0.15 24.48
CA HIS A 173 -20.29 0.29 24.33
C HIS A 173 -20.64 1.26 23.18
N GLU A 174 -21.93 1.39 22.83
CA GLU A 174 -22.37 2.50 21.96
C GLU A 174 -22.08 3.83 22.66
N MET A 175 -21.33 4.73 22.02
CA MET A 175 -20.94 6.01 22.60
C MET A 175 -20.81 7.14 21.56
N GLU A 176 -21.00 8.37 22.00
CA GLU A 176 -20.71 9.60 21.29
C GLU A 176 -19.55 10.31 22.01
N PRO A 177 -18.30 10.20 21.53
CA PRO A 177 -17.13 10.62 22.31
C PRO A 177 -17.19 12.05 22.84
N GLU A 178 -17.72 13.00 22.05
CA GLU A 178 -17.91 14.41 22.44
C GLU A 178 -18.87 14.61 23.63
N ARG A 179 -19.90 13.75 23.73
CA ARG A 179 -20.87 13.75 24.84
C ARG A 179 -20.34 12.97 26.04
N ASP A 180 -19.68 11.84 25.80
CA ASP A 180 -19.49 10.81 26.82
C ASP A 180 -18.10 10.83 27.49
N VAL A 181 -17.04 11.22 26.79
CA VAL A 181 -15.65 11.14 27.33
C VAL A 181 -14.79 12.39 27.09
N ILE A 182 -14.97 13.10 25.96
CA ILE A 182 -14.14 14.27 25.61
C ILE A 182 -14.45 15.44 26.55
N ASP A 183 -13.40 15.95 27.18
CA ASP A 183 -13.42 16.99 28.20
C ASP A 183 -14.37 16.71 29.38
N LYS A 184 -14.70 15.43 29.60
CA LYS A 184 -15.46 14.96 30.75
C LYS A 184 -14.54 14.53 31.88
N LYS A 185 -15.10 14.51 33.09
CA LYS A 185 -14.45 13.96 34.29
C LYS A 185 -15.32 12.84 34.84
N GLY A 186 -14.67 11.77 35.25
CA GLY A 186 -15.24 10.66 35.98
C GLY A 186 -14.11 9.94 36.73
N ASP A 187 -14.49 9.27 37.80
CA ASP A 187 -13.63 8.61 38.78
C ASP A 187 -13.92 7.10 38.88
N THR A 188 -14.88 6.59 38.11
CA THR A 188 -15.21 5.17 38.05
C THR A 188 -14.32 4.41 37.07
N PHE A 189 -14.20 3.10 37.25
CA PHE A 189 -13.46 2.23 36.34
C PHE A 189 -14.05 2.30 34.92
N GLU A 190 -15.38 2.29 34.81
CA GLU A 190 -16.12 2.34 33.54
C GLU A 190 -15.80 3.61 32.77
N PHE A 191 -15.79 4.78 33.42
CA PHE A 191 -15.43 6.03 32.76
C PHE A 191 -13.99 5.99 32.23
N HIS A 192 -13.04 5.54 33.05
CA HIS A 192 -11.64 5.44 32.63
C HIS A 192 -11.44 4.42 31.51
N ALA A 193 -12.14 3.29 31.54
CA ALA A 193 -12.14 2.28 30.48
C ALA A 193 -12.71 2.84 29.17
N SER A 194 -13.88 3.48 29.20
CA SER A 194 -14.51 4.11 28.03
C SER A 194 -13.63 5.22 27.43
N HIS A 195 -13.01 6.06 28.27
CA HIS A 195 -12.09 7.10 27.82
C HIS A 195 -10.83 6.50 27.16
N LEU A 196 -10.23 5.47 27.76
CA LEU A 196 -9.05 4.79 27.21
C LEU A 196 -9.34 4.08 25.87
N VAL A 197 -10.48 3.39 25.79
CA VAL A 197 -10.96 2.73 24.57
C VAL A 197 -11.28 3.75 23.48
N ALA A 198 -11.98 4.84 23.80
CA ALA A 198 -12.28 5.92 22.86
C ALA A 198 -11.00 6.59 22.32
N ALA A 199 -9.97 6.76 23.16
CA ALA A 199 -8.68 7.28 22.74
C ALA A 199 -7.96 6.33 21.77
N ALA A 200 -7.98 5.01 22.04
CA ALA A 200 -7.40 4.00 21.16
C ALA A 200 -8.14 3.91 19.81
N ILE A 201 -9.48 3.92 19.83
CA ILE A 201 -10.31 3.96 18.62
C ILE A 201 -10.06 5.26 17.84
N THR A 202 -10.00 6.41 18.50
CA THR A 202 -9.71 7.71 17.86
C THR A 202 -8.34 7.74 17.18
N GLN A 203 -7.31 7.16 17.82
CA GLN A 203 -5.98 7.08 17.23
C GLN A 203 -6.00 6.30 15.90
N LEU A 204 -6.58 5.10 15.90
CA LEU A 204 -6.67 4.26 14.70
C LEU A 204 -7.62 4.88 13.66
N PHE A 205 -8.77 5.40 14.07
CA PHE A 205 -9.75 6.06 13.21
C PHE A 205 -9.15 7.26 12.46
N SER A 206 -8.44 8.16 13.14
CA SER A 206 -7.78 9.30 12.48
C SER A 206 -6.79 8.82 11.43
N TYR A 207 -5.97 7.81 11.75
CA TYR A 207 -5.01 7.23 10.81
C TYR A 207 -5.70 6.55 9.61
N MET A 208 -6.84 5.88 9.84
CA MET A 208 -7.66 5.27 8.79
C MET A 208 -8.21 6.32 7.81
N VAL A 209 -8.76 7.43 8.32
CA VAL A 209 -9.23 8.57 7.52
C VAL A 209 -8.07 9.19 6.71
N ASP A 210 -6.94 9.47 7.36
CA ASP A 210 -5.77 10.09 6.71
C ASP A 210 -5.04 9.18 5.73
N SER A 211 -5.16 7.85 5.87
CA SER A 211 -4.63 6.85 4.91
C SER A 211 -5.64 6.45 3.83
N GLY A 212 -6.90 6.86 3.94
CA GLY A 212 -7.96 6.52 3.00
C GLY A 212 -8.43 5.06 3.05
N VAL A 213 -8.40 4.43 4.22
CA VAL A 213 -8.94 3.07 4.44
C VAL A 213 -10.15 3.11 5.36
N ARG A 214 -11.12 2.24 5.14
CA ARG A 214 -12.33 2.12 5.99
C ARG A 214 -12.29 0.98 6.98
N ASN A 215 -11.33 0.07 6.84
CA ASN A 215 -11.19 -1.10 7.70
C ASN A 215 -9.91 -0.98 8.54
N GLY A 216 -9.95 -1.45 9.78
CA GLY A 216 -8.76 -1.64 10.60
C GLY A 216 -9.01 -2.53 11.81
N TYR A 217 -8.00 -2.80 12.61
CA TYR A 217 -8.21 -3.37 13.95
C TYR A 217 -7.16 -2.93 14.97
N ILE A 218 -7.56 -2.89 16.23
CA ILE A 218 -6.65 -2.78 17.38
C ILE A 218 -6.31 -4.19 17.84
N CYS A 219 -5.04 -4.49 18.04
CA CYS A 219 -4.56 -5.77 18.56
C CYS A 219 -3.87 -5.59 19.91
N THR A 220 -4.25 -6.42 20.89
CA THR A 220 -3.56 -6.54 22.19
C THR A 220 -2.81 -7.87 22.35
N GLY A 221 -2.81 -8.71 21.31
CA GLY A 221 -2.32 -10.09 21.33
C GLY A 221 -3.34 -11.07 21.88
N GLU A 222 -4.02 -10.71 22.97
CA GLU A 222 -5.09 -11.52 23.57
C GLU A 222 -6.47 -11.22 22.97
N ALA A 223 -6.71 -9.98 22.55
CA ALA A 223 -7.97 -9.51 21.99
C ALA A 223 -7.76 -8.67 20.72
N TYR A 224 -8.81 -8.60 19.89
CA TYR A 224 -8.85 -7.87 18.63
C TYR A 224 -10.13 -7.02 18.59
N VAL A 225 -9.99 -5.72 18.35
CA VAL A 225 -11.12 -4.80 18.13
C VAL A 225 -11.15 -4.44 16.66
N PHE A 226 -11.98 -5.11 15.87
CA PHE A 226 -12.14 -4.84 14.44
C PHE A 226 -13.00 -3.58 14.24
N LEU A 227 -12.54 -2.66 13.39
CA LEU A 227 -13.18 -1.38 13.10
C LEU A 227 -13.58 -1.27 11.62
N HIS A 228 -14.75 -0.69 11.38
CA HIS A 228 -15.22 -0.29 10.05
C HIS A 228 -15.83 1.11 10.06
N ILE A 229 -15.30 2.04 9.26
CA ILE A 229 -15.90 3.37 9.07
C ILE A 229 -16.99 3.27 8.00
N ALA A 230 -18.18 3.75 8.34
CA ALA A 230 -19.35 3.68 7.48
C ALA A 230 -19.25 4.58 6.24
N ASP A 231 -20.28 4.54 5.39
CA ASP A 231 -20.47 5.52 4.31
C ASP A 231 -20.74 6.94 4.87
N ASP A 232 -21.33 7.04 6.07
CA ASP A 232 -21.22 8.23 6.93
C ASP A 232 -19.83 8.20 7.60
N PRO A 233 -18.87 9.08 7.21
CA PRO A 233 -17.53 9.05 7.76
C PRO A 233 -17.47 9.38 9.26
N THR A 234 -18.56 9.89 9.85
CA THR A 234 -18.63 10.21 11.28
C THR A 234 -18.99 9.01 12.18
N VAL A 235 -19.28 7.84 11.59
CA VAL A 235 -19.63 6.61 12.31
C VAL A 235 -18.55 5.55 12.12
N VAL A 236 -18.07 4.99 13.23
CA VAL A 236 -17.25 3.77 13.22
C VAL A 236 -17.98 2.64 13.93
N TYR A 237 -18.02 1.49 13.29
CA TYR A 237 -18.49 0.24 13.86
C TYR A 237 -17.32 -0.52 14.49
N TYR A 238 -17.53 -1.16 15.64
CA TYR A 238 -16.54 -2.00 16.32
C TYR A 238 -17.06 -3.42 16.56
N TYR A 239 -16.15 -4.41 16.57
CA TYR A 239 -16.43 -5.77 17.03
C TYR A 239 -15.26 -6.30 17.88
N LEU A 240 -15.54 -6.88 19.04
CA LEU A 240 -14.55 -7.44 19.96
C LEU A 240 -14.47 -8.97 19.82
N CYS A 241 -13.34 -9.47 19.34
CA CYS A 241 -12.97 -10.89 19.44
C CYS A 241 -11.94 -11.10 20.55
N VAL A 242 -12.09 -12.18 21.33
CA VAL A 242 -11.09 -12.70 22.26
C VAL A 242 -10.86 -14.17 21.90
N PRO A 243 -10.00 -14.49 20.92
CA PRO A 243 -9.92 -15.83 20.32
C PRO A 243 -9.72 -16.99 21.31
N ASN A 244 -8.95 -16.76 22.38
CA ASN A 244 -8.75 -17.76 23.45
C ASN A 244 -10.03 -18.08 24.26
N ARG A 245 -11.08 -17.27 24.16
CA ARG A 245 -12.40 -17.44 24.80
C ARG A 245 -13.52 -17.75 23.78
N ASP A 246 -13.40 -17.24 22.56
CA ASP A 246 -14.39 -17.45 21.49
C ASP A 246 -14.39 -18.88 20.92
N VAL A 247 -13.22 -19.53 20.91
CA VAL A 247 -13.04 -20.87 20.34
C VAL A 247 -13.56 -21.94 21.29
N ASN A 248 -14.84 -22.31 21.14
CA ASN A 248 -15.47 -23.42 21.86
C ASN A 248 -15.23 -24.77 21.13
N PRO A 249 -14.49 -25.75 21.69
CA PRO A 249 -14.22 -27.03 21.02
C PRO A 249 -15.45 -27.82 20.55
N GLU A 250 -16.61 -27.62 21.20
CA GLU A 250 -17.88 -28.28 20.86
C GLU A 250 -18.60 -27.62 19.67
N ASP A 251 -18.24 -26.38 19.30
CA ASP A 251 -18.70 -25.76 18.06
C ASP A 251 -18.00 -26.42 16.87
N LYS A 252 -18.78 -26.95 15.93
CA LYS A 252 -18.24 -27.65 14.75
C LYS A 252 -17.55 -26.71 13.73
N TYR A 253 -17.56 -25.39 13.97
CA TYR A 253 -16.82 -24.37 13.22
C TYR A 253 -15.84 -23.56 14.09
N HIS A 254 -15.49 -24.03 15.30
CA HIS A 254 -14.65 -23.30 16.26
C HIS A 254 -13.33 -22.74 15.69
N LEU A 255 -12.74 -23.43 14.71
CA LEU A 255 -11.52 -22.98 14.02
C LEU A 255 -11.71 -21.66 13.27
N HIS A 256 -12.92 -21.27 12.85
CA HIS A 256 -13.15 -19.96 12.22
C HIS A 256 -12.97 -18.79 13.22
N ARG A 257 -12.99 -19.05 14.53
CA ARG A 257 -12.91 -18.05 15.60
C ARG A 257 -11.48 -17.77 16.11
N THR A 258 -10.44 -18.41 15.57
CA THR A 258 -9.05 -18.10 15.96
C THR A 258 -8.56 -16.76 15.40
N ALA A 259 -7.43 -16.26 15.91
CA ALA A 259 -6.81 -15.01 15.44
C ALA A 259 -6.48 -15.05 13.95
N VAL A 260 -5.76 -16.09 13.49
CA VAL A 260 -5.44 -16.29 12.06
C VAL A 260 -6.71 -16.35 11.22
N ALA A 261 -7.75 -17.04 11.70
CA ALA A 261 -8.98 -17.21 10.93
C ALA A 261 -9.75 -15.89 10.77
N GLN A 262 -9.95 -15.14 11.86
CA GLN A 262 -10.63 -13.84 11.84
C GLN A 262 -9.84 -12.81 11.02
N VAL A 263 -8.52 -12.74 11.17
CA VAL A 263 -7.69 -11.77 10.44
C VAL A 263 -7.56 -12.13 8.95
N LEU A 264 -7.55 -13.42 8.59
CA LEU A 264 -7.61 -13.85 7.18
C LEU A 264 -8.92 -13.43 6.52
N ALA A 265 -10.06 -13.73 7.13
CA ALA A 265 -11.36 -13.43 6.54
C ALA A 265 -11.64 -11.90 6.56
N PHE A 266 -11.20 -11.18 7.59
CA PHE A 266 -11.15 -9.71 7.61
C PHE A 266 -10.30 -9.15 6.47
N THR A 267 -9.10 -9.72 6.25
CA THR A 267 -8.22 -9.33 5.15
C THR A 267 -8.92 -9.53 3.80
N LEU A 268 -9.51 -10.69 3.54
CA LEU A 268 -10.21 -10.98 2.28
C LEU A 268 -11.41 -10.05 2.06
N ASN A 269 -12.15 -9.70 3.11
CA ASN A 269 -13.21 -8.68 3.06
C ASN A 269 -12.65 -7.28 2.74
N ALA A 270 -11.58 -6.83 3.42
CA ALA A 270 -10.95 -5.54 3.16
C ALA A 270 -10.33 -5.44 1.75
N LEU A 271 -9.82 -6.54 1.20
CA LEU A 271 -9.34 -6.63 -0.19
C LEU A 271 -10.48 -6.56 -1.22
N ALA A 272 -11.67 -7.07 -0.88
CA ALA A 272 -12.84 -7.04 -1.75
C ALA A 272 -13.61 -5.71 -1.69
N ALA A 273 -13.47 -4.96 -0.59
CA ALA A 273 -14.17 -3.71 -0.32
C ALA A 273 -13.89 -2.61 -1.37
N GLU A 274 -14.85 -1.70 -1.51
CA GLU A 274 -14.67 -0.51 -2.35
C GLU A 274 -13.92 0.58 -1.58
N GLN A 275 -12.94 1.20 -2.25
CA GLN A 275 -12.22 2.37 -1.72
C GLN A 275 -13.17 3.55 -1.51
N PRO A 276 -12.90 4.45 -0.54
CA PRO A 276 -13.69 5.67 -0.37
C PRO A 276 -13.80 6.50 -1.65
N SER A 277 -14.99 7.05 -1.90
CA SER A 277 -15.21 8.02 -2.98
C SER A 277 -14.58 9.38 -2.65
N GLN A 278 -14.47 10.26 -3.64
CA GLN A 278 -14.01 11.63 -3.42
C GLN A 278 -14.97 12.40 -2.50
N ASP A 279 -16.27 12.12 -2.62
CA ASP A 279 -17.32 12.77 -1.85
C ASP A 279 -17.33 12.28 -0.39
N TRP A 280 -16.94 11.03 -0.12
CA TRP A 280 -16.73 10.52 1.24
C TRP A 280 -15.61 11.29 1.95
N PHE A 281 -14.50 11.58 1.26
CA PHE A 281 -13.41 12.40 1.84
C PHE A 281 -13.83 13.85 2.06
N ASP A 282 -14.58 14.45 1.14
CA ASP A 282 -15.11 15.81 1.33
C ASP A 282 -16.07 15.87 2.54
N ALA A 283 -16.94 14.86 2.70
CA ALA A 283 -17.80 14.72 3.87
C ALA A 283 -16.99 14.51 5.16
N ALA A 284 -15.95 13.67 5.13
CA ALA A 284 -15.08 13.42 6.28
C ALA A 284 -14.39 14.70 6.74
N ARG A 285 -13.76 15.45 5.83
CA ARG A 285 -13.05 16.70 6.14
C ARG A 285 -13.97 17.86 6.53
N LYS A 286 -15.25 17.82 6.13
CA LYS A 286 -16.26 18.82 6.50
C LYS A 286 -16.90 18.52 7.87
N ASN A 287 -17.14 17.24 8.19
CA ASN A 287 -18.01 16.85 9.29
C ASN A 287 -17.27 16.26 10.51
N LEU A 288 -15.98 15.92 10.40
CA LEU A 288 -15.19 15.39 11.52
C LEU A 288 -14.53 16.52 12.31
N SER A 289 -14.85 16.58 13.60
CA SER A 289 -14.14 17.39 14.60
C SER A 289 -12.81 16.75 15.00
N THR A 290 -11.93 17.54 15.62
CA THR A 290 -10.65 17.05 16.15
C THR A 290 -10.63 17.04 17.67
N TRP A 291 -10.11 15.95 18.26
CA TRP A 291 -9.83 15.81 19.68
C TRP A 291 -8.32 15.84 19.90
N LYS A 292 -7.87 16.68 20.83
CA LYS A 292 -6.45 16.77 21.20
C LYS A 292 -6.09 15.63 22.15
N VAL A 293 -5.72 14.47 21.60
CA VAL A 293 -5.54 13.22 22.36
C VAL A 293 -4.27 12.48 21.98
N GLU A 294 -3.64 11.90 23.01
CA GLU A 294 -2.65 10.85 22.88
C GLU A 294 -2.98 9.77 23.93
N TYR A 295 -2.85 8.51 23.53
CA TYR A 295 -3.28 7.33 24.27
C TYR A 295 -2.54 7.14 25.61
N LEU A 296 -1.20 7.27 25.60
CA LEU A 296 -0.39 7.16 26.81
C LEU A 296 -0.65 8.32 27.77
N HIS A 297 -0.98 9.51 27.28
CA HIS A 297 -1.41 10.62 28.13
C HIS A 297 -2.73 10.29 28.87
N VAL A 298 -3.74 9.75 28.18
CA VAL A 298 -4.98 9.27 28.82
C VAL A 298 -4.68 8.17 29.84
N LEU A 299 -3.86 7.18 29.47
CA LEU A 299 -3.48 6.06 30.35
C LEU A 299 -2.75 6.52 31.63
N LYS A 300 -1.87 7.53 31.53
CA LYS A 300 -1.12 8.09 32.67
C LYS A 300 -2.02 8.86 33.65
N ASN A 301 -3.16 9.36 33.19
CA ASN A 301 -4.12 10.10 34.03
C ASN A 301 -5.10 9.19 34.78
N ILE A 302 -5.09 7.87 34.53
CA ILE A 302 -5.91 6.90 35.27
C ILE A 302 -5.25 6.61 36.64
N PRO A 303 -5.96 6.77 37.77
CA PRO A 303 -5.42 6.49 39.11
C PRO A 303 -4.83 5.09 39.25
N GLU A 304 -3.67 4.97 39.92
CA GLU A 304 -2.98 3.68 40.06
C GLU A 304 -3.81 2.59 40.76
N THR A 305 -4.71 2.98 41.67
CA THR A 305 -5.65 2.08 42.36
C THR A 305 -6.58 1.38 41.36
N ILE A 306 -7.25 2.17 40.51
CA ILE A 306 -8.13 1.71 39.42
C ILE A 306 -7.33 0.96 38.34
N ARG A 307 -6.09 1.40 38.08
CA ARG A 307 -5.21 0.81 37.07
C ARG A 307 -4.65 -0.54 37.48
N LYS A 308 -4.34 -0.79 38.76
CA LYS A 308 -3.67 -2.04 39.20
C LYS A 308 -4.65 -3.15 39.56
N ASP A 309 -5.83 -2.84 40.06
CA ASP A 309 -6.84 -3.82 40.50
C ASP A 309 -8.19 -3.58 39.77
N PRO A 310 -8.34 -4.07 38.52
CA PRO A 310 -9.57 -3.88 37.76
C PRO A 310 -10.69 -4.79 38.29
N PRO A 311 -11.95 -4.34 38.30
CA PRO A 311 -13.09 -5.20 38.63
C PRO A 311 -13.17 -6.43 37.69
N TYR A 312 -13.72 -7.53 38.19
CA TYR A 312 -13.97 -8.71 37.38
C TYR A 312 -15.15 -8.46 36.43
N PHE A 313 -14.89 -8.49 35.12
CA PHE A 313 -15.92 -8.46 34.09
C PHE A 313 -15.97 -9.80 33.34
N GLU A 314 -17.16 -10.41 33.32
CA GLU A 314 -17.41 -11.62 32.53
C GLU A 314 -17.43 -11.28 31.04
N TYR A 315 -16.53 -11.87 30.25
CA TYR A 315 -16.63 -11.83 28.79
C TYR A 315 -17.65 -12.86 28.34
N LYS A 316 -18.69 -12.41 27.63
CA LYS A 316 -19.65 -13.29 26.97
C LYS A 316 -19.24 -13.40 25.49
N PRO A 317 -18.74 -14.56 25.03
CA PRO A 317 -18.48 -14.79 23.62
C PRO A 317 -19.75 -14.54 22.82
N SER A 318 -19.63 -13.91 21.66
CA SER A 318 -20.82 -13.62 20.85
C SER A 318 -21.44 -14.92 20.31
N ASP A 319 -22.76 -15.01 20.43
CA ASP A 319 -23.55 -16.08 19.84
C ASP A 319 -23.58 -15.95 18.31
N TRP A 320 -22.55 -16.52 17.67
CA TRP A 320 -22.57 -16.80 16.24
C TRP A 320 -23.65 -17.85 16.01
N LYS A 321 -24.89 -17.40 15.76
CA LYS A 321 -25.99 -18.28 15.37
C LYS A 321 -25.51 -19.16 14.22
N PRO A 322 -25.64 -20.49 14.29
CA PRO A 322 -25.31 -21.35 13.17
C PRO A 322 -26.14 -20.90 11.97
N VAL A 323 -25.47 -20.38 10.94
CA VAL A 323 -26.12 -20.19 9.64
C VAL A 323 -26.62 -21.57 9.23
N GLU A 324 -27.93 -21.74 9.04
CA GLU A 324 -28.51 -23.03 8.67
C GLU A 324 -27.90 -23.49 7.34
N ARG A 325 -27.02 -24.49 7.44
CA ARG A 325 -26.23 -25.00 6.32
C ARG A 325 -26.29 -26.52 6.33
N SER A 326 -26.51 -27.09 5.14
CA SER A 326 -26.72 -28.53 4.93
C SER A 326 -25.64 -29.38 5.62
N PRO A 327 -25.99 -30.50 6.28
CA PRO A 327 -25.03 -31.27 7.06
C PRO A 327 -23.89 -31.82 6.20
N TYR A 328 -22.68 -31.33 6.43
CA TYR A 328 -21.49 -32.01 5.92
C TYR A 328 -21.42 -33.44 6.47
N HIS A 329 -21.09 -34.40 5.62
CA HIS A 329 -20.82 -35.77 6.03
C HIS A 329 -19.38 -35.89 6.54
N THR A 330 -19.15 -35.48 7.79
CA THR A 330 -18.01 -36.00 8.56
C THR A 330 -18.23 -37.48 8.78
N ARG A 331 -17.37 -38.32 8.19
CA ARG A 331 -17.45 -39.79 8.29
C ARG A 331 -17.61 -40.22 9.76
N SER A 332 -18.54 -41.14 9.99
CA SER A 332 -18.66 -41.88 11.24
C SER A 332 -17.30 -42.46 11.66
N ARG A 333 -16.95 -42.33 12.94
CA ARG A 333 -15.73 -42.93 13.50
C ARG A 333 -15.77 -44.44 13.30
N GLY A 334 -14.98 -44.95 12.36
CA GLY A 334 -14.76 -46.38 12.18
C GLY A 334 -14.01 -46.93 13.39
N ARG A 335 -14.74 -47.55 14.33
CA ARG A 335 -14.18 -48.26 15.47
C ARG A 335 -13.62 -49.59 14.98
N CYS A 336 -12.32 -49.68 14.73
CA CYS A 336 -11.67 -50.95 14.40
C CYS A 336 -11.86 -51.92 15.59
N GLN A 337 -12.62 -52.99 15.38
CA GLN A 337 -12.53 -54.19 16.22
C GLN A 337 -11.52 -55.14 15.56
N PRO A 338 -10.54 -55.68 16.31
CA PRO A 338 -9.70 -56.75 15.81
C PRO A 338 -10.48 -58.08 15.80
N ASN A 339 -10.09 -58.98 14.88
CA ASN A 339 -10.64 -60.32 14.65
C ASN A 339 -12.00 -60.41 13.94
N GLN A 340 -11.96 -60.46 12.60
CA GLN A 340 -12.65 -61.53 11.86
C GLN A 340 -11.91 -61.83 10.54
N LYS A 341 -11.93 -63.10 10.12
CA LYS A 341 -11.10 -63.64 9.04
C LYS A 341 -11.78 -63.48 7.67
N THR A 342 -10.98 -63.36 6.62
CA THR A 342 -11.42 -63.39 5.21
C THR A 342 -12.14 -64.70 4.88
N CYS A 343 -13.21 -64.63 4.08
CA CYS A 343 -13.71 -65.76 3.28
C CYS A 343 -14.22 -65.28 1.91
N GLN A 344 -14.27 -66.23 0.96
CA GLN A 344 -14.41 -66.00 -0.48
C GLN A 344 -15.88 -66.00 -0.94
N GLY A 345 -16.12 -65.50 -2.16
CA GLY A 345 -16.98 -66.23 -3.12
C GLY A 345 -18.20 -65.53 -3.71
N SER A 346 -18.15 -65.29 -5.04
CA SER A 346 -19.28 -65.47 -6.00
C SER A 346 -20.48 -64.48 -5.93
N LEU A 347 -21.21 -64.13 -7.00
CA LEU A 347 -21.01 -64.18 -8.46
C LEU A 347 -22.05 -63.26 -9.17
N LYS A 348 -21.93 -63.11 -10.50
CA LYS A 348 -22.85 -62.39 -11.46
C LYS A 348 -22.74 -60.85 -11.40
N ARG A 349 -22.16 -60.13 -12.38
CA ARG A 349 -22.05 -60.25 -13.86
C ARG A 349 -23.34 -59.85 -14.59
N ASN A 350 -23.28 -58.73 -15.32
CA ASN A 350 -23.66 -58.64 -16.73
C ASN A 350 -22.92 -57.48 -17.42
N ILE A 351 -22.73 -57.61 -18.73
CA ILE A 351 -21.78 -56.86 -19.58
C ILE A 351 -22.56 -56.35 -20.81
N ALA A 352 -22.21 -55.17 -21.34
CA ALA A 352 -22.32 -54.88 -22.77
C ALA A 352 -21.32 -53.77 -23.15
N TYR A 353 -20.54 -54.01 -24.21
CA TYR A 353 -19.67 -53.04 -24.90
C TYR A 353 -19.87 -53.22 -26.41
N GLU A 354 -20.08 -52.13 -27.13
CA GLU A 354 -19.67 -51.84 -28.52
C GLU A 354 -19.40 -50.32 -28.49
N ASP A 355 -18.23 -49.74 -28.76
CA ASP A 355 -17.17 -49.95 -29.77
C ASP A 355 -17.51 -49.32 -31.13
N ASP A 356 -16.84 -48.19 -31.43
CA ASP A 356 -16.52 -47.73 -32.79
C ASP A 356 -15.53 -46.55 -32.72
N PHE A 357 -14.40 -46.67 -33.43
CA PHE A 357 -13.37 -45.63 -33.62
C PHE A 357 -13.08 -45.48 -35.12
N PRO A 358 -12.68 -44.28 -35.57
CA PRO A 358 -11.55 -44.25 -36.52
C PRO A 358 -10.52 -43.12 -36.26
N PRO A 359 -9.21 -43.37 -36.46
CA PRO A 359 -8.11 -42.38 -36.55
C PRO A 359 -7.65 -42.17 -38.01
N PRO A 360 -6.48 -41.54 -38.34
CA PRO A 360 -5.80 -40.32 -37.85
C PRO A 360 -5.49 -39.31 -39.01
N TYR A 361 -4.63 -38.29 -38.76
CA TYR A 361 -3.65 -37.57 -39.67
C TYR A 361 -3.56 -36.01 -39.47
N PRO A 362 -2.47 -35.29 -39.89
CA PRO A 362 -1.80 -34.32 -38.98
C PRO A 362 -1.53 -32.89 -39.51
N ALA A 363 -1.04 -32.02 -38.60
CA ALA A 363 -0.33 -30.74 -38.85
C ALA A 363 -1.22 -29.56 -39.40
N PRO A 364 -0.86 -28.26 -39.24
CA PRO A 364 0.48 -27.68 -39.09
C PRO A 364 0.70 -26.63 -37.97
N ALA A 365 1.95 -26.21 -37.80
CA ALA A 365 2.37 -25.18 -36.85
C ALA A 365 2.14 -23.75 -37.38
N THR A 366 1.59 -22.85 -36.56
CA THR A 366 1.62 -21.39 -36.81
C THR A 366 1.76 -20.56 -35.52
N ARG A 367 2.68 -19.58 -35.60
CA ARG A 367 2.93 -18.41 -34.75
C ARG A 367 1.98 -18.16 -33.56
N ALA A 368 2.54 -18.15 -32.35
CA ALA A 368 1.93 -17.51 -31.19
C ALA A 368 1.77 -15.99 -31.42
N GLN A 369 0.52 -15.51 -31.41
CA GLN A 369 0.19 -14.08 -31.34
C GLN A 369 -0.25 -13.69 -29.93
N ASN A 370 0.23 -12.55 -29.46
CA ASN A 370 -0.07 -12.00 -28.14
C ASN A 370 -1.55 -11.66 -27.98
N ASN A 371 -2.25 -12.35 -27.08
CA ASN A 371 -3.60 -11.97 -26.62
C ASN A 371 -3.79 -12.29 -25.13
N LEU A 372 -3.23 -11.46 -24.25
CA LEU A 372 -3.60 -11.40 -22.83
C LEU A 372 -4.81 -10.47 -22.65
N ALA A 373 -5.97 -10.89 -23.16
CA ALA A 373 -7.24 -10.20 -22.99
C ALA A 373 -7.98 -10.77 -21.76
N GLY A 374 -7.68 -10.23 -20.58
CA GLY A 374 -8.45 -10.50 -19.36
C GLY A 374 -9.84 -9.88 -19.43
N SER A 375 -10.87 -10.71 -19.60
CA SER A 375 -12.27 -10.26 -19.64
C SER A 375 -12.66 -9.52 -18.36
N SER A 376 -13.09 -8.26 -18.49
CA SER A 376 -13.54 -7.41 -17.39
C SER A 376 -14.94 -6.85 -17.69
N ASN A 377 -15.85 -6.98 -16.72
CA ASN A 377 -17.26 -6.60 -16.87
C ASN A 377 -17.45 -5.06 -16.84
N PRO A 378 -18.48 -4.48 -17.51
CA PRO A 378 -18.43 -3.08 -17.94
C PRO A 378 -18.70 -1.98 -16.88
N ASN A 379 -19.10 -2.33 -15.65
CA ASN A 379 -19.74 -1.39 -14.72
C ASN A 379 -18.81 -0.66 -13.74
N ARG A 380 -17.57 -0.37 -14.12
CA ARG A 380 -16.72 0.60 -13.40
C ARG A 380 -15.98 1.48 -14.41
N GLY A 381 -15.83 2.77 -14.08
CA GLY A 381 -15.14 3.78 -14.90
C GLY A 381 -13.63 3.59 -15.03
N SER A 382 -13.13 2.35 -15.06
CA SER A 382 -11.76 2.05 -15.47
C SER A 382 -11.53 2.61 -16.86
N ASN A 383 -10.43 3.34 -17.00
CA ASN A 383 -10.11 4.03 -18.24
C ASN A 383 -9.43 3.02 -19.16
N THR A 384 -10.19 2.10 -19.75
CA THR A 384 -9.68 0.98 -20.59
C THR A 384 -8.93 1.43 -21.84
N ARG A 385 -9.04 2.71 -22.21
CA ARG A 385 -8.33 3.32 -23.35
C ARG A 385 -6.83 3.22 -23.19
N LYS A 386 -6.13 2.91 -24.28
CA LYS A 386 -4.66 2.93 -24.33
C LYS A 386 -4.17 4.38 -24.25
N TYR A 387 -2.95 4.59 -23.74
CA TYR A 387 -2.34 5.92 -23.70
C TYR A 387 -2.05 6.43 -25.12
N CYS A 388 -2.06 7.76 -25.31
CA CYS A 388 -1.56 8.36 -26.54
C CYS A 388 -0.04 8.23 -26.61
N THR A 389 0.51 8.09 -27.82
CA THR A 389 1.95 7.99 -28.07
C THR A 389 2.66 9.30 -27.74
N MET A 390 3.97 9.23 -27.44
CA MET A 390 4.79 10.40 -27.18
C MET A 390 4.85 11.33 -28.40
N ALA A 391 4.94 10.79 -29.62
CA ALA A 391 4.89 11.56 -30.86
C ALA A 391 3.57 12.34 -31.02
N CYS A 392 2.42 11.68 -30.78
CA CYS A 392 1.10 12.32 -30.79
C CYS A 392 1.00 13.46 -29.76
N LEU A 393 1.48 13.24 -28.54
CA LEU A 393 1.42 14.26 -27.49
C LEU A 393 2.42 15.41 -27.71
N ARG A 394 3.51 15.18 -28.48
CA ARG A 394 4.38 16.25 -28.95
C ARG A 394 3.71 17.10 -30.04
N GLY A 395 3.00 16.47 -30.98
CA GLY A 395 2.18 17.16 -31.98
C GLY A 395 1.09 18.04 -31.36
N LEU A 396 0.48 17.58 -30.24
CA LEU A 396 -0.50 18.33 -29.47
C LEU A 396 0.04 19.68 -28.95
N LEU A 397 1.34 19.83 -28.69
CA LEU A 397 1.89 21.08 -28.14
C LEU A 397 1.65 22.29 -29.07
N THR A 398 1.77 22.10 -30.39
CA THR A 398 1.77 23.17 -31.40
C THR A 398 0.62 23.09 -32.41
N ARG A 399 -0.41 22.26 -32.14
CA ARG A 399 -1.42 21.85 -33.13
C ARG A 399 -0.79 21.25 -34.41
N GLY A 400 0.24 20.42 -34.23
CA GLY A 400 0.97 19.74 -35.29
C GLY A 400 0.16 18.65 -35.99
N HIS A 401 0.84 17.85 -36.81
CA HIS A 401 0.27 16.66 -37.42
C HIS A 401 -0.03 15.58 -36.38
N LEU A 402 -1.05 14.78 -36.68
CA LEU A 402 -1.38 13.59 -35.90
C LEU A 402 -0.37 12.47 -36.17
N ASP A 403 -0.04 11.73 -35.12
CA ASP A 403 0.59 10.42 -35.26
C ASP A 403 -0.51 9.35 -35.46
N PHE A 404 -0.55 8.78 -36.67
CA PHE A 404 -1.53 7.75 -37.04
C PHE A 404 -1.31 6.40 -36.33
N GLN A 405 -0.17 6.19 -35.65
CA GLN A 405 0.04 5.03 -34.76
C GLN A 405 -0.60 5.23 -33.38
N CYS A 406 -1.07 6.43 -33.04
CA CYS A 406 -1.74 6.68 -31.77
C CYS A 406 -3.09 5.93 -31.70
N PRO A 407 -3.33 5.10 -30.66
CA PRO A 407 -4.54 4.28 -30.57
C PRO A 407 -5.84 5.09 -30.47
N ASN A 408 -5.75 6.38 -30.12
CA ASN A 408 -6.89 7.28 -29.97
C ASN A 408 -6.99 8.32 -31.11
N VAL A 409 -6.17 8.21 -32.17
CA VAL A 409 -5.99 9.25 -33.20
C VAL A 409 -7.30 9.76 -33.82
N HIS A 410 -8.25 8.86 -34.05
CA HIS A 410 -9.57 9.14 -34.62
C HIS A 410 -10.42 10.14 -33.81
N GLN A 411 -10.08 10.41 -32.55
CA GLN A 411 -10.76 11.41 -31.71
C GLN A 411 -10.01 12.75 -31.61
N HIS A 412 -8.82 12.86 -32.20
CA HIS A 412 -7.94 14.04 -32.07
C HIS A 412 -8.13 15.08 -33.19
N GLY A 413 -8.57 14.62 -34.37
CA GLY A 413 -8.78 15.41 -35.58
C GLY A 413 -8.63 14.55 -36.86
N PRO A 414 -8.75 15.15 -38.06
CA PRO A 414 -8.57 14.42 -39.32
C PRO A 414 -7.10 14.27 -39.74
N VAL A 415 -6.30 15.35 -39.63
CA VAL A 415 -4.89 15.39 -40.08
C VAL A 415 -3.98 16.10 -39.05
N ARG A 416 -4.53 17.07 -38.31
CA ARG A 416 -3.86 17.86 -37.29
C ARG A 416 -4.69 17.91 -36.01
N HIS A 417 -4.03 18.17 -34.88
CA HIS A 417 -4.70 18.30 -33.58
C HIS A 417 -5.64 19.52 -33.56
N GLN A 418 -6.91 19.30 -33.19
CA GLN A 418 -7.92 20.37 -33.09
C GLN A 418 -7.65 21.36 -31.93
N ILE A 419 -6.92 20.93 -30.90
CA ILE A 419 -6.58 21.71 -29.70
C ILE A 419 -5.06 21.74 -29.49
N ASN A 420 -4.57 22.71 -28.73
CA ASN A 420 -3.17 22.71 -28.25
C ASN A 420 -3.06 22.21 -26.81
N SER A 421 -1.84 22.14 -26.27
CA SER A 421 -1.56 21.74 -24.89
C SER A 421 -2.23 22.62 -23.82
N ARG A 422 -2.34 23.95 -24.05
CA ARG A 422 -3.03 24.90 -23.16
C ARG A 422 -4.54 24.66 -23.13
N ASP A 423 -5.15 24.43 -24.30
CA ASP A 423 -6.55 24.06 -24.44
C ASP A 423 -6.84 22.70 -23.81
N PHE A 424 -5.96 21.71 -24.03
CA PHE A 424 -6.04 20.40 -23.40
C PHE A 424 -6.03 20.52 -21.87
N THR A 425 -5.02 21.20 -21.32
CA THR A 425 -4.85 21.38 -19.86
C THR A 425 -6.07 22.07 -19.24
N ARG A 426 -6.56 23.14 -19.88
CA ARG A 426 -7.77 23.87 -19.46
C ARG A 426 -9.03 22.99 -19.50
N LYS A 427 -9.22 22.21 -20.57
CA LYS A 427 -10.38 21.32 -20.72
C LYS A 427 -10.33 20.15 -19.74
N LEU A 428 -9.14 19.57 -19.48
CA LEU A 428 -8.96 18.49 -18.52
C LEU A 428 -9.18 18.96 -17.07
N HIS A 429 -8.69 20.15 -16.71
CA HIS A 429 -8.95 20.78 -15.41
C HIS A 429 -10.44 21.10 -15.22
N ALA A 430 -11.13 21.54 -16.27
CA ALA A 430 -12.58 21.73 -16.25
C ALA A 430 -13.33 20.40 -16.08
N GLN A 431 -12.90 19.32 -16.76
CA GLN A 431 -13.47 17.98 -16.58
C GLN A 431 -13.31 17.51 -15.12
N LEU A 432 -12.12 17.63 -14.53
CA LEU A 432 -11.86 17.27 -13.12
C LEU A 432 -12.71 18.07 -12.13
N ARG A 433 -13.03 19.33 -12.45
CA ARG A 433 -13.93 20.17 -11.64
C ARG A 433 -15.40 19.73 -11.73
N GLN A 434 -15.82 19.17 -12.86
CA GLN A 434 -17.19 18.69 -13.08
C GLN A 434 -17.41 17.27 -12.53
N ASP A 435 -16.45 16.38 -12.75
CA ASP A 435 -16.53 14.97 -12.37
C ASP A 435 -15.10 14.46 -12.06
N ARG A 436 -14.86 14.06 -10.80
CA ARG A 436 -13.55 13.58 -10.33
C ARG A 436 -13.30 12.10 -10.64
N HIS A 437 -14.30 11.40 -11.20
CA HIS A 437 -14.26 9.97 -11.50
C HIS A 437 -14.18 9.72 -13.01
N LYS A 438 -15.01 10.39 -13.82
CA LYS A 438 -15.07 10.13 -15.26
C LYS A 438 -13.80 10.57 -15.99
N GLY A 439 -13.11 9.58 -16.54
CA GLY A 439 -11.85 9.76 -17.26
C GLY A 439 -10.63 9.85 -16.34
N PHE A 440 -10.75 9.67 -15.03
CA PHE A 440 -9.62 9.68 -14.08
C PHE A 440 -9.51 8.34 -13.35
N GLU A 441 -8.35 7.70 -13.42
CA GLU A 441 -8.05 6.43 -12.75
C GLU A 441 -6.80 6.61 -11.87
N GLN A 442 -6.93 6.31 -10.57
CA GLN A 442 -5.79 6.25 -9.68
C GLN A 442 -4.99 4.98 -9.98
N LEU A 443 -3.72 5.13 -10.38
CA LEU A 443 -2.88 3.98 -10.72
C LEU A 443 -2.33 3.25 -9.48
N HIS A 444 -2.47 3.85 -8.30
CA HIS A 444 -1.92 3.41 -7.02
C HIS A 444 -0.38 3.28 -7.02
N ILE A 445 0.29 4.04 -7.88
CA ILE A 445 1.76 4.14 -7.93
C ILE A 445 2.17 5.42 -7.20
N ARG A 446 2.91 5.27 -6.10
CA ARG A 446 3.44 6.36 -5.27
C ARG A 446 4.96 6.43 -5.42
N GLY A 447 5.46 7.49 -6.05
CA GLY A 447 6.88 7.82 -6.11
C GLY A 447 7.33 8.65 -4.90
N ARG A 448 8.60 9.11 -4.91
CA ARG A 448 9.16 9.95 -3.83
C ARG A 448 8.34 11.23 -3.61
N THR A 449 7.94 11.91 -4.69
CA THR A 449 7.27 13.22 -4.63
C THR A 449 5.81 13.24 -5.06
N GLY A 450 5.25 12.14 -5.56
CA GLY A 450 3.89 12.19 -6.10
C GLY A 450 3.21 10.84 -6.34
N PHE A 451 1.92 10.95 -6.66
CA PHE A 451 1.00 9.88 -6.95
C PHE A 451 0.63 9.92 -8.44
N LEU A 452 0.61 8.77 -9.11
CA LEU A 452 0.29 8.72 -10.53
C LEU A 452 -1.21 8.46 -10.79
N LEU A 453 -1.79 9.24 -11.69
CA LEU A 453 -3.12 9.02 -12.25
C LEU A 453 -3.01 8.79 -13.75
N LYS A 454 -3.96 8.04 -14.30
CA LYS A 454 -4.26 8.02 -15.72
C LYS A 454 -5.45 8.93 -15.98
N ALA A 455 -5.32 9.82 -16.96
CA ALA A 455 -6.36 10.78 -17.30
C ALA A 455 -6.72 10.72 -18.78
N THR A 456 -8.01 10.71 -19.11
CA THR A 456 -8.52 10.86 -20.49
C THR A 456 -9.37 12.13 -20.57
N LEU A 457 -9.03 13.02 -21.50
CA LEU A 457 -9.92 14.11 -21.89
C LEU A 457 -11.03 13.53 -22.78
N LEU A 458 -12.19 13.28 -22.19
CA LEU A 458 -13.27 12.51 -22.81
C LEU A 458 -13.77 13.13 -24.12
N SER A 459 -13.74 14.46 -24.21
CA SER A 459 -14.21 15.22 -25.38
C SER A 459 -13.31 15.13 -26.63
N HIS A 460 -12.04 14.71 -26.51
CA HIS A 460 -11.08 14.65 -27.64
C HIS A 460 -10.19 13.39 -27.61
N GLY A 461 -10.50 12.42 -26.76
CA GLY A 461 -9.86 11.10 -26.68
C GLY A 461 -8.41 11.02 -26.18
N TYR A 462 -7.73 12.14 -25.94
CA TYR A 462 -6.35 12.15 -25.45
C TYR A 462 -6.24 11.47 -24.08
N THR A 463 -5.35 10.48 -23.96
CA THR A 463 -5.10 9.70 -22.74
C THR A 463 -3.64 9.86 -22.30
N VAL A 464 -3.43 10.35 -21.08
CA VAL A 464 -2.14 10.84 -20.53
C VAL A 464 -1.90 10.35 -19.10
N ILE A 465 -0.70 10.58 -18.57
CA ILE A 465 -0.37 10.41 -17.14
C ILE A 465 -0.47 11.78 -16.45
N ILE A 466 -0.92 11.79 -15.19
CA ILE A 466 -0.75 12.92 -14.27
C ILE A 466 0.13 12.48 -13.10
N LYS A 467 1.21 13.22 -12.81
CA LYS A 467 1.95 13.16 -11.54
C LYS A 467 1.34 14.23 -10.61
N ALA A 468 0.58 13.79 -9.61
CA ALA A 468 -0.04 14.65 -8.60
C ALA A 468 0.81 14.66 -7.32
N THR A 469 0.77 15.74 -6.54
CA THR A 469 1.56 15.87 -5.31
C THR A 469 0.78 16.56 -4.20
N THR A 470 1.24 16.41 -2.96
CA THR A 470 0.74 17.13 -1.78
C THR A 470 1.42 18.48 -1.61
N GLU A 471 0.81 19.34 -0.81
CA GLU A 471 1.29 20.68 -0.47
C GLU A 471 2.75 20.66 0.05
N ALA A 472 3.06 19.75 0.96
CA ALA A 472 4.42 19.56 1.50
C ALA A 472 5.48 19.23 0.42
N ARG A 473 5.10 18.59 -0.68
CA ARG A 473 6.02 18.15 -1.75
C ARG A 473 5.89 18.96 -3.05
N GLN A 474 5.00 19.97 -3.09
CA GLN A 474 4.71 20.79 -4.27
C GLN A 474 5.96 21.48 -4.85
N HIS A 475 6.90 21.89 -3.99
CA HIS A 475 8.14 22.54 -4.41
C HIS A 475 9.02 21.63 -5.28
N ASN A 476 9.04 20.32 -5.05
CA ASN A 476 9.83 19.37 -5.85
C ASN A 476 9.18 19.13 -7.22
N LEU A 477 7.85 19.02 -7.28
CA LEU A 477 7.13 18.89 -8.56
C LEU A 477 7.30 20.15 -9.43
N ARG A 478 7.44 21.35 -8.83
CA ARG A 478 7.76 22.58 -9.57
C ARG A 478 9.18 22.54 -10.16
N LYS A 479 10.20 22.16 -9.40
CA LYS A 479 11.58 21.97 -9.91
C LYS A 479 11.62 21.02 -11.11
N GLU A 480 10.87 19.91 -11.04
CA GLU A 480 10.77 18.97 -12.15
C GLU A 480 10.13 19.60 -13.40
N ILE A 481 9.06 20.39 -13.24
CA ILE A 481 8.43 21.14 -14.35
C ILE A 481 9.40 22.15 -14.98
N ASP A 482 10.17 22.87 -14.17
CA ASP A 482 11.17 23.84 -14.65
C ASP A 482 12.29 23.14 -15.45
N ALA A 483 12.69 21.93 -15.02
CA ALA A 483 13.61 21.08 -15.76
C ALA A 483 13.03 20.62 -17.10
N TYR A 484 11.77 20.16 -17.14
CA TYR A 484 11.09 19.82 -18.41
C TYR A 484 11.01 21.04 -19.35
N GLY A 485 10.67 22.22 -18.82
CA GLY A 485 10.61 23.47 -19.59
C GLY A 485 11.95 23.89 -20.19
N SER A 486 13.06 23.51 -19.55
CA SER A 486 14.42 23.76 -20.02
C SER A 486 14.95 22.68 -21.00
N LEU A 487 14.24 21.55 -21.15
CA LEU A 487 14.67 20.37 -21.91
C LEU A 487 13.80 20.06 -23.15
N LEU A 488 13.21 21.08 -23.78
CA LEU A 488 12.24 20.95 -24.87
C LEU A 488 12.70 20.04 -26.05
N GLN A 489 14.01 20.00 -26.33
CA GLN A 489 14.56 19.17 -27.42
C GLN A 489 14.52 17.66 -27.11
N LEU A 490 14.68 17.29 -25.84
CA LEU A 490 14.65 15.90 -25.38
C LEU A 490 13.22 15.35 -25.22
N GLN A 491 12.23 16.22 -25.02
CA GLN A 491 10.84 15.81 -24.80
C GLN A 491 10.27 15.06 -26.00
N GLY A 492 9.70 13.88 -25.76
CA GLY A 492 9.21 13.01 -26.83
C GLY A 492 10.29 12.16 -27.50
N HIS A 493 11.54 12.30 -27.06
CA HIS A 493 12.67 11.44 -27.43
C HIS A 493 13.22 10.75 -26.18
N SER A 494 14.15 11.39 -25.46
CA SER A 494 14.83 10.80 -24.29
C SER A 494 14.11 11.02 -22.95
N ILE A 495 13.12 11.92 -22.92
CA ILE A 495 12.31 12.24 -21.73
C ILE A 495 10.81 12.37 -22.11
N PRO A 496 9.86 12.24 -21.17
CA PRO A 496 8.43 12.44 -21.44
C PRO A 496 8.11 13.80 -22.06
N VAL A 497 6.98 13.86 -22.76
CA VAL A 497 6.37 15.14 -23.17
C VAL A 497 5.61 15.72 -21.98
N HIS A 498 6.02 16.90 -21.52
CA HIS A 498 5.29 17.69 -20.55
C HIS A 498 4.23 18.54 -21.26
N ILE A 499 2.96 18.17 -21.07
CA ILE A 499 1.83 18.86 -21.74
C ILE A 499 1.42 20.11 -20.96
N GLY A 500 1.56 20.12 -19.64
CA GLY A 500 1.21 21.27 -18.80
C GLY A 500 1.02 20.88 -17.34
N SER A 501 0.65 21.86 -16.51
CA SER A 501 0.36 21.64 -15.11
C SER A 501 -0.80 22.51 -14.64
N PHE A 502 -1.44 22.12 -13.53
CA PHE A 502 -2.51 22.89 -12.89
C PHE A 502 -2.61 22.62 -11.39
N GLN A 503 -3.14 23.59 -10.65
CA GLN A 503 -3.61 23.41 -9.28
C GLN A 503 -5.10 23.00 -9.32
N PRO A 504 -5.49 21.85 -8.73
CA PRO A 504 -6.89 21.46 -8.62
C PRO A 504 -7.72 22.55 -7.94
N ARG A 505 -8.86 22.93 -8.54
CA ARG A 505 -9.81 23.91 -7.97
C ARG A 505 -10.88 23.26 -7.09
N MET A 506 -11.03 21.95 -7.19
CA MET A 506 -11.77 21.10 -6.26
C MET A 506 -10.75 20.22 -5.53
N PRO A 507 -10.99 19.85 -4.25
CA PRO A 507 -10.20 18.83 -3.58
C PRO A 507 -10.17 17.54 -4.41
N TYR A 508 -8.99 16.97 -4.56
CA TYR A 508 -8.80 15.64 -5.13
C TYR A 508 -8.00 14.81 -4.13
N TRP A 509 -8.57 13.69 -3.71
CA TRP A 509 -8.07 12.84 -2.63
C TRP A 509 -7.43 11.57 -3.19
N TYR A 510 -6.23 11.24 -2.72
CA TYR A 510 -5.49 10.05 -3.14
C TYR A 510 -4.89 9.41 -1.89
N HIS A 511 -5.38 8.23 -1.50
CA HIS A 511 -4.99 7.55 -0.25
C HIS A 511 -5.06 8.47 0.98
N GLY A 512 -6.17 9.21 1.12
CA GLY A 512 -6.42 10.16 2.22
C GLY A 512 -5.66 11.50 2.15
N GLU A 513 -4.59 11.58 1.33
CA GLU A 513 -3.84 12.81 1.09
C GLU A 513 -4.51 13.72 0.04
N ARG A 514 -4.46 15.05 0.27
CA ARG A 514 -5.02 16.08 -0.63
C ARG A 514 -4.02 16.48 -1.70
N MET A 515 -4.36 16.31 -2.97
CA MET A 515 -3.51 16.71 -4.09
C MET A 515 -3.57 18.24 -4.28
N SER A 516 -2.43 18.91 -4.13
CA SER A 516 -2.30 20.38 -4.24
C SER A 516 -1.89 20.83 -5.66
N TYR A 517 -1.18 19.98 -6.40
CA TYR A 517 -0.64 20.32 -7.72
C TYR A 517 -0.52 19.09 -8.61
N MET A 518 -0.73 19.27 -9.91
CA MET A 518 -0.79 18.20 -10.90
C MET A 518 0.03 18.57 -12.15
N MET A 519 1.01 17.73 -12.49
CA MET A 519 1.79 17.80 -13.74
C MET A 519 1.28 16.74 -14.72
N ILE A 520 1.11 17.11 -15.99
CA ILE A 520 0.61 16.25 -17.06
C ILE A 520 1.78 15.80 -17.96
N LEU A 521 1.98 14.49 -18.08
CA LEU A 521 3.05 13.86 -18.86
C LEU A 521 2.50 12.84 -19.88
N SER A 522 3.28 12.56 -20.93
CA SER A 522 3.08 11.39 -21.78
C SER A 522 3.33 10.08 -21.04
N TRP A 523 2.57 9.04 -21.37
CA TRP A 523 3.00 7.68 -21.05
C TRP A 523 4.26 7.36 -21.86
N SER A 524 5.24 6.74 -21.20
CA SER A 524 6.61 6.69 -21.71
C SER A 524 7.32 5.35 -21.47
N GLY A 525 6.56 4.27 -21.20
CA GLY A 525 7.11 2.92 -21.02
C GLY A 525 6.85 2.26 -19.65
N ILE A 526 7.55 1.15 -19.41
CA ILE A 526 7.57 0.36 -18.16
C ILE A 526 8.94 0.52 -17.50
N ARG A 527 9.07 0.57 -16.16
CA ARG A 527 10.38 0.70 -15.51
C ARG A 527 11.31 -0.45 -15.84
N MET A 528 12.57 -0.14 -16.16
CA MET A 528 13.61 -1.14 -16.39
C MET A 528 13.84 -2.01 -15.15
N GLU A 529 13.72 -1.45 -13.95
CA GLU A 529 13.77 -2.19 -12.68
C GLU A 529 12.75 -3.34 -12.66
N THR A 530 11.49 -3.07 -13.01
CA THR A 530 10.42 -4.08 -13.07
C THR A 530 10.71 -5.16 -14.10
N LEU A 531 11.23 -4.79 -15.27
CA LEU A 531 11.59 -5.74 -16.33
C LEU A 531 12.79 -6.63 -15.92
N LEU A 532 13.80 -6.06 -15.26
CA LEU A 532 14.96 -6.81 -14.75
C LEU A 532 14.60 -7.78 -13.61
N MET A 533 13.64 -7.41 -12.76
CA MET A 533 13.11 -8.31 -11.73
C MET A 533 12.32 -9.50 -12.31
N GLN A 534 11.84 -9.39 -13.54
CA GLN A 534 11.12 -10.45 -14.26
C GLN A 534 12.06 -11.32 -15.11
N ASN A 535 13.04 -10.70 -15.79
CA ASN A 535 14.03 -11.37 -16.63
C ASN A 535 15.30 -10.51 -16.78
N ASP A 536 16.45 -11.04 -16.38
CA ASP A 536 17.74 -10.35 -16.39
C ASP A 536 18.49 -10.43 -17.73
N ALA A 537 17.99 -11.19 -18.72
CA ALA A 537 18.61 -11.32 -20.06
C ALA A 537 18.86 -9.96 -20.76
N ASN A 538 18.05 -8.94 -20.45
CA ASN A 538 18.17 -7.60 -21.02
C ASN A 538 19.15 -6.67 -20.26
N ALA A 539 19.82 -7.13 -19.20
CA ALA A 539 20.68 -6.30 -18.35
C ALA A 539 21.82 -5.59 -19.11
N SER A 540 22.43 -6.25 -20.10
CA SER A 540 23.46 -5.63 -20.94
C SER A 540 22.90 -4.48 -21.79
N LEU A 541 21.75 -4.70 -22.44
CA LEU A 541 21.06 -3.69 -23.25
C LEU A 541 20.65 -2.47 -22.39
N PHE A 542 20.06 -2.71 -21.22
CA PHE A 542 19.62 -1.64 -20.33
C PHE A 542 20.80 -0.85 -19.72
N SER A 543 21.93 -1.51 -19.45
CA SER A 543 23.17 -0.84 -19.06
C SER A 543 23.72 0.06 -20.18
N GLN A 544 23.70 -0.39 -21.43
CA GLN A 544 24.11 0.40 -22.59
C GLN A 544 23.21 1.63 -22.79
N GLU A 545 21.88 1.44 -22.76
CA GLU A 545 20.92 2.54 -22.88
C GLU A 545 20.99 3.53 -21.71
N ARG A 546 21.17 3.06 -20.46
CA ARG A 546 21.43 3.92 -19.29
C ARG A 546 22.68 4.80 -19.50
N ASN A 547 23.73 4.24 -20.08
CA ASN A 547 24.98 4.98 -20.36
C ASN A 547 24.82 5.97 -21.53
N LYS A 548 24.05 5.62 -22.56
CA LYS A 548 23.66 6.51 -23.67
C LYS A 548 22.85 7.71 -23.15
N LEU A 549 21.82 7.47 -22.34
CA LEU A 549 21.02 8.51 -21.69
C LEU A 549 21.87 9.42 -20.80
N ARG A 550 22.80 8.86 -20.02
CA ARG A 550 23.75 9.65 -19.19
C ARG A 550 24.61 10.60 -20.05
N LYS A 551 25.04 10.18 -21.24
CA LYS A 551 25.77 11.04 -22.19
C LYS A 551 24.87 12.14 -22.77
N ILE A 552 23.64 11.81 -23.17
CA ILE A 552 22.66 12.76 -23.71
C ILE A 552 22.31 13.84 -22.68
N LEU A 553 22.03 13.49 -21.42
CA LEU A 553 21.73 14.48 -20.38
C LEU A 553 22.93 15.41 -20.12
N ARG A 554 24.15 14.85 -20.06
CA ARG A 554 25.38 15.65 -19.89
C ARG A 554 25.64 16.61 -21.04
N SER A 555 25.37 16.21 -22.30
CA SER A 555 25.53 17.11 -23.45
C SER A 555 24.52 18.26 -23.47
N HIS A 556 23.44 18.16 -22.69
CA HIS A 556 22.45 19.21 -22.47
C HIS A 556 22.67 19.96 -21.13
N GLY A 557 23.85 19.81 -20.52
CA GLY A 557 24.25 20.54 -19.32
C GLY A 557 23.65 20.00 -18.01
N ILE A 558 23.13 18.77 -17.98
CA ILE A 558 22.46 18.21 -16.80
C ILE A 558 23.15 16.94 -16.29
N VAL A 559 23.30 16.86 -14.97
CA VAL A 559 23.56 15.61 -14.25
C VAL A 559 22.36 15.29 -13.36
N HIS A 560 21.72 14.16 -13.64
CA HIS A 560 20.59 13.62 -12.89
C HIS A 560 21.12 12.84 -11.68
N GLY A 561 20.71 13.21 -10.46
CA GLY A 561 21.23 12.64 -9.21
C GLY A 561 20.81 11.17 -9.02
N ASP A 562 19.55 10.84 -9.32
CA ASP A 562 18.97 9.51 -9.12
C ASP A 562 18.73 8.76 -10.45
N LEU A 563 19.77 8.62 -11.29
CA LEU A 563 19.68 7.93 -12.60
C LEU A 563 19.79 6.40 -12.46
N GLU A 564 18.98 5.80 -11.58
CA GLU A 564 18.85 4.34 -11.39
C GLU A 564 17.74 3.72 -12.24
N TYR A 565 17.71 2.39 -12.38
CA TYR A 565 16.74 1.69 -13.25
C TYR A 565 15.26 1.90 -12.85
N ARG A 566 14.99 2.34 -11.62
CA ARG A 566 13.66 2.80 -11.18
C ARG A 566 13.20 4.07 -11.90
N ASN A 567 14.13 4.94 -12.31
CA ASN A 567 13.87 6.22 -12.95
C ASN A 567 14.14 6.19 -14.47
N ILE A 568 14.24 4.98 -15.04
CA ILE A 568 14.40 4.76 -16.47
C ILE A 568 13.28 3.82 -16.94
N LEU A 569 12.50 4.27 -17.90
CA LEU A 569 11.44 3.50 -18.54
C LEU A 569 11.98 2.91 -19.86
N TRP A 570 11.57 1.69 -20.18
CA TRP A 570 11.72 1.11 -21.51
C TRP A 570 10.43 1.30 -22.30
N ASN A 571 10.53 1.88 -23.49
CA ASN A 571 9.38 2.14 -24.36
C ASN A 571 9.45 1.25 -25.61
N ASP A 572 8.72 0.14 -25.60
CA ASP A 572 8.70 -0.84 -26.70
C ASP A 572 8.32 -0.22 -28.05
N SER A 573 7.40 0.74 -28.08
CA SER A 573 6.98 1.42 -29.32
C SER A 573 8.08 2.29 -29.93
N LEU A 574 9.04 2.76 -29.13
CA LEU A 574 10.17 3.59 -29.56
C LEU A 574 11.49 2.81 -29.62
N GLY A 575 11.54 1.58 -29.11
CA GLY A 575 12.73 0.73 -29.08
C GLY A 575 13.90 1.27 -28.25
N HIS A 576 13.66 2.20 -27.31
CA HIS A 576 14.73 2.79 -26.49
C HIS A 576 14.24 3.26 -25.11
N ALA A 577 15.20 3.69 -24.30
CA ALA A 577 14.99 4.09 -22.92
C ALA A 577 14.62 5.57 -22.76
N ILE A 578 13.77 5.87 -21.77
CA ILE A 578 13.27 7.21 -21.42
C ILE A 578 13.59 7.51 -19.95
N VAL A 579 14.18 8.66 -19.64
CA VAL A 579 14.44 9.08 -18.24
C VAL A 579 13.23 9.84 -17.68
N ILE A 580 12.94 9.64 -16.39
CA ILE A 580 11.89 10.35 -15.63
C ILE A 580 12.45 10.83 -14.28
N ASP A 581 11.66 11.63 -13.54
CA ASP A 581 11.93 12.04 -12.15
C ASP A 581 13.02 13.14 -11.99
N PHE A 582 12.87 14.23 -12.77
CA PHE A 582 13.81 15.38 -12.81
C PHE A 582 13.70 16.32 -11.59
N GLU A 583 13.37 15.80 -10.41
CA GLU A 583 13.30 16.53 -9.15
C GLU A 583 14.68 16.78 -8.51
N ASP A 584 15.64 15.89 -8.82
CA ASP A 584 17.03 15.94 -8.37
C ASP A 584 17.98 16.03 -9.59
N VAL A 585 18.13 17.25 -10.09
CA VAL A 585 19.02 17.59 -11.21
C VAL A 585 19.96 18.71 -10.85
N THR A 586 21.21 18.55 -11.26
CA THR A 586 22.25 19.58 -11.15
C THR A 586 22.58 20.12 -12.54
N TRP A 587 22.52 21.45 -12.66
CA TRP A 587 22.87 22.17 -13.87
C TRP A 587 24.37 22.41 -13.88
N VAL A 588 25.06 21.78 -14.82
CA VAL A 588 26.47 22.02 -15.08
C VAL A 588 26.57 23.39 -15.73
N LYS A 589 27.09 24.38 -14.99
CA LYS A 589 27.56 25.62 -15.59
C LYS A 589 28.61 25.25 -16.63
N ASN A 590 28.34 25.49 -17.91
CA ASN A 590 29.41 25.56 -18.90
C ASN A 590 30.43 26.58 -18.36
N PRO A 591 31.71 26.22 -18.18
CA PRO A 591 32.75 27.23 -18.17
C PRO A 591 32.57 28.03 -19.44
N GLN A 592 32.58 29.37 -19.35
CA GLN A 592 32.74 30.17 -20.56
C GLN A 592 33.99 29.65 -21.28
N PRO A 593 34.00 29.53 -22.62
CA PRO A 593 35.24 29.35 -23.34
C PRO A 593 36.18 30.44 -22.85
N LEU A 594 37.36 30.06 -22.34
CA LEU A 594 38.40 31.02 -22.02
C LEU A 594 38.63 31.83 -23.30
N GLY A 595 38.29 33.12 -23.25
CA GLY A 595 38.50 34.01 -24.38
C GLY A 595 39.98 33.97 -24.78
N PRO A 596 40.32 34.21 -26.06
CA PRO A 596 41.72 34.18 -26.50
C PRO A 596 42.56 35.05 -25.57
N THR A 597 43.61 34.49 -24.98
CA THR A 597 44.51 35.19 -24.07
C THR A 597 45.25 36.28 -24.82
N SER A 598 44.67 37.49 -24.86
CA SER A 598 45.36 38.68 -25.33
C SER A 598 46.52 38.97 -24.37
N GLY A 599 47.72 39.07 -24.92
CA GLY A 599 48.97 39.00 -24.16
C GLY A 599 49.18 40.12 -23.14
N ASN A 600 50.13 39.86 -22.23
CA ASN A 600 50.58 40.76 -21.19
C ASN A 600 50.96 42.15 -21.73
N VAL A 601 50.36 43.20 -21.17
CA VAL A 601 50.99 44.52 -21.09
C VAL A 601 50.91 44.98 -19.64
N ALA A 602 52.05 45.02 -18.97
CA ALA A 602 52.19 45.59 -17.64
C ALA A 602 52.64 47.05 -17.73
N ARG A 603 52.03 47.95 -16.94
CA ARG A 603 52.67 49.07 -16.22
C ARG A 603 51.65 49.97 -15.51
N GLY A 604 52.06 50.53 -14.37
CA GLY A 604 51.58 51.85 -13.92
C GLY A 604 50.87 51.90 -12.57
N ASN A 605 51.60 51.78 -11.46
CA ASN A 605 51.16 52.36 -10.18
C ASN A 605 51.33 53.89 -10.25
N ALA A 606 50.29 54.66 -9.89
CA ALA A 606 50.45 56.00 -9.34
C ALA A 606 49.21 56.39 -8.52
N SER A 607 49.45 56.94 -7.33
CA SER A 607 48.46 57.48 -6.40
C SER A 607 48.10 58.93 -6.73
N ASP A 608 46.88 59.38 -6.38
CA ASP A 608 46.77 60.70 -5.71
C ASP A 608 45.56 60.84 -4.77
N LYS A 609 45.55 61.93 -3.99
CA LYS A 609 44.78 62.16 -2.76
C LYS A 609 43.64 63.20 -2.91
N ARG A 610 42.83 63.28 -1.84
CA ARG A 610 41.86 64.34 -1.43
C ARG A 610 40.49 64.30 -2.15
N GLY A 611 39.37 64.56 -1.49
CA GLY A 611 39.12 64.78 -0.05
C GLY A 611 37.77 65.47 0.23
N ASN A 612 37.30 65.40 1.48
CA ASN A 612 36.19 66.16 2.11
C ASN A 612 34.72 65.81 1.71
N LEU A 613 33.71 65.91 2.60
CA LEU A 613 33.61 65.82 4.08
C LEU A 613 32.11 65.79 4.52
N HIS A 614 31.85 65.41 5.78
CA HIS A 614 30.58 65.50 6.55
C HIS A 614 29.46 64.47 6.25
N GLY A 615 28.80 63.83 7.24
CA GLY A 615 29.12 63.74 8.67
C GLY A 615 27.95 63.26 9.58
N HIS A 616 28.24 62.35 10.52
CA HIS A 616 27.45 61.98 11.74
C HIS A 616 26.01 61.40 11.54
N ASN A 617 25.41 60.54 12.38
CA ASN A 617 25.76 59.70 13.56
C ASN A 617 24.62 58.63 13.68
N THR A 618 24.59 57.56 14.49
CA THR A 618 25.42 57.04 15.60
C THR A 618 25.37 55.47 15.61
N LEU A 619 25.77 54.81 16.72
CA LEU A 619 25.62 53.37 17.03
C LEU A 619 25.20 53.21 18.52
N PRO A 620 24.62 52.08 19.00
CA PRO A 620 25.47 50.99 19.50
C PRO A 620 24.97 49.51 19.36
N SER A 621 25.92 48.64 19.00
CA SER A 621 26.24 47.29 19.50
C SER A 621 25.18 46.26 19.99
N ALA A 622 25.06 45.18 19.19
CA ALA A 622 25.20 43.72 19.47
C ALA A 622 25.15 43.14 20.92
N PRO A 623 24.75 41.85 21.10
CA PRO A 623 25.66 40.72 20.77
C PRO A 623 25.04 39.53 20.00
N ARG A 624 25.91 38.66 19.47
CA ARG A 624 25.57 37.39 18.78
C ARG A 624 25.59 36.20 19.74
N LEU A 625 24.74 35.21 19.50
CA LEU A 625 24.91 33.82 19.97
C LEU A 625 24.70 32.84 18.80
N GLN A 626 25.33 31.67 18.87
CA GLN A 626 25.47 30.71 17.76
C GLN A 626 24.28 29.72 17.69
N PRO A 627 23.95 29.16 16.51
CA PRO A 627 23.17 27.94 16.40
C PRO A 627 24.07 26.70 16.54
N ASN A 628 23.74 25.79 17.44
CA ASN A 628 24.47 24.53 17.63
C ASN A 628 24.31 23.57 16.44
N THR A 629 25.39 22.83 16.19
CA THR A 629 25.46 21.65 15.32
C THR A 629 24.50 20.56 15.78
N ILE A 630 23.81 19.89 14.85
CA ILE A 630 23.22 18.57 15.08
C ILE A 630 23.80 17.60 14.04
N GLU A 631 24.24 16.44 14.53
CA GLU A 631 25.04 15.48 13.79
C GLU A 631 24.20 14.61 12.85
N ASN A 632 24.67 14.46 11.60
CA ASN A 632 24.13 13.45 10.68
C ASN A 632 24.89 12.14 10.85
N TYR A 633 24.29 11.16 11.53
CA TYR A 633 24.80 9.79 11.57
C TYR A 633 24.60 9.09 10.22
N SER A 634 25.60 9.24 9.34
CA SER A 634 25.75 8.40 8.14
C SER A 634 26.70 7.25 8.47
N MET A 635 26.19 6.01 8.58
CA MET A 635 27.05 4.83 8.63
C MET A 635 27.33 4.30 7.23
N ASN A 636 28.61 4.41 6.85
CA ASN A 636 29.17 3.81 5.65
C ASN A 636 29.04 2.28 5.66
N SER A 637 28.78 1.70 4.49
CA SER A 637 29.23 0.34 4.18
C SER A 637 29.71 0.26 2.73
N SER A 638 31.02 0.40 2.54
CA SER A 638 31.68 0.25 1.25
C SER A 638 32.71 -0.89 1.30
N LEU A 639 32.55 -1.83 0.37
CA LEU A 639 33.60 -2.68 -0.20
C LEU A 639 34.39 -3.61 0.74
N ASN A 640 34.30 -4.92 0.45
CA ASN A 640 35.47 -5.56 -0.17
C ASN A 640 35.10 -6.80 -1.01
N MET A 641 35.59 -6.81 -2.25
CA MET A 641 35.60 -7.99 -3.11
C MET A 641 36.90 -8.77 -2.87
N ARG A 642 36.84 -10.11 -2.84
CA ARG A 642 37.98 -10.97 -3.19
C ARG A 642 37.54 -11.97 -4.24
N GLY A 643 38.37 -12.11 -5.27
CA GLY A 643 38.01 -12.80 -6.51
C GLY A 643 38.24 -14.31 -6.48
N GLY A 644 37.61 -14.99 -7.45
CA GLY A 644 37.89 -16.37 -7.81
C GLY A 644 38.17 -16.47 -9.31
N ASN A 645 39.42 -16.79 -9.67
CA ASN A 645 39.80 -17.09 -11.05
C ASN A 645 39.02 -18.33 -11.57
N ARG A 646 38.46 -18.24 -12.78
CA ARG A 646 38.31 -19.39 -13.69
C ARG A 646 38.27 -18.93 -15.16
N LYS A 647 38.88 -19.75 -16.02
CA LYS A 647 39.21 -19.47 -17.43
C LYS A 647 37.97 -19.53 -18.35
N PRO A 648 38.02 -18.91 -19.55
CA PRO A 648 36.92 -18.95 -20.51
C PRO A 648 36.78 -20.31 -21.19
N LEU A 649 35.54 -20.64 -21.59
CA LEU A 649 35.23 -21.72 -22.53
C LEU A 649 34.51 -21.11 -23.74
N ASN A 650 35.17 -21.17 -24.90
CA ASN A 650 34.57 -20.91 -26.20
C ASN A 650 33.61 -22.06 -26.56
N ILE A 651 32.36 -21.76 -26.90
CA ILE A 651 31.55 -22.56 -27.85
C ILE A 651 30.76 -21.58 -28.73
N SER A 652 30.78 -21.81 -30.04
CA SER A 652 30.13 -20.97 -31.05
C SER A 652 28.63 -21.22 -31.21
N LEU A 653 27.93 -20.16 -31.61
CA LEU A 653 26.81 -20.09 -32.58
C LEU A 653 25.96 -21.34 -32.82
N THR A 654 24.65 -21.19 -32.61
CA THR A 654 23.65 -21.34 -33.68
C THR A 654 22.44 -20.46 -33.38
#